data_AF-A0A954UTL7-F1
#
_entry.id   AF-A0A954UTL7-F1
#
_cell.length_a   1.000
_cell.length_b   1.000
_cell.length_c   1.000
_cell.angle_alpha   90.00
_cell.angle_beta   90.00
_cell.angle_gamma   90.00
#
_symmetry.space_group_name_H-M   'P 1'
#
loop_
_entity.id
_entity.type
_entity.pdbx_description
1 polymer ?
#
loop_
_entity_poly.entity_id
_entity_poly.type
_entity_poly.pdbx_seq_one_letter_code
_entity_poly.pdbx_strand_id
1 'polypeptide(L)'
;MRRDKPRTPQRRAAQLETLNERLTFSAQPLTDLAVQPPPLEQFGSLDETPDFVLNESLLAETTGLTPLLSEAHEITGVRQVHDMGLDGSGQTVVLIDSGIAWDHEALGGGIGAGYKVVGGWDFTENDANPYDDGPKGFHGTHVAGIVGSDNPLYTGVAPGADLVSLRVFNDAGEGMFEWVEDALQWVHSHRDSFENPITTVNLSLGASWNAETIPSWAMLEDELAQLERDGIFIAVAAGNSFSAYGEAGLAYPAVSPHVTPVSSVDNNDVLSTFSQRSERSLLAPGQRIMSTIPDHATTAKDGRVVDFGVASGTSMASPYVAGSAVLVRQAMELAGYTNITQATIYDHLRATADPIYDRVTDATYYRIDVLNAIQSLAAADDYGDTASSAHSLGSIATRASVQGVVNTAADRDYFVVTAAAAGRLTVGATAGFEPIWTTAGGVTTGQSFSVDVARGQSVAFAIGGGGETGAYSLDVQLESTASTATALGQVDLLSLSGQSVAGETRYQLTAAHHGVLAARVDAGLRVELWQNGVRMASGSQEARAVAVAGQTWEVRVLGQDANYQLRVSNQVSVAGGSATVHGSAGADSVRWESDFGRLTVNGFSYTITDKQLSLSGGGGSDQLEVVGGAWTASLAAGDARLQQAGRTLQATGFELVDVQATGGALTLHGGSGADQLRLADGSAALTGADYRLSTLGFRHVTALGNGGDDSATIIDSSADDEFFGREGFVLIRGGYYGVAQGFENVTAHATEGGVDRVMLYDTAGDDEFFASATRSEMRTTVGTTVALGFERAYGFSSRGNDRATLEDSAGDDRLAASPEKTILSGAGFYRYAEGFDRVDVSSQGGNDSATFYDSAGDDRFTGMSDYAAMRGDGFHNIARGFESVIAFAYAGGDDQVSFYDSPDSDRLEVTAGGLKLEGNGAILIARRFESFRAQSLSGGNDTAFATGWPQVTRDADRVWLAAPVSSGEVRGFQLSVPAPAVALAAESAPEAFSPLPVVDANGVDRNSTHQSHVQAFQTADDLTAGLNDPAKDAAEQLAEGVSAEQPDGDAHDQVLAADLTWNSPLSDLELDAAAPR
;
A
#
# COMPACT_ATOMS: atom_id res chain seq x y z
N MET A 1 32.18 28.39 -34.09
CA MET A 1 32.82 27.92 -35.34
C MET A 1 34.33 28.06 -35.23
N ARG A 2 35.05 26.93 -35.39
CA ARG A 2 36.47 26.72 -35.78
C ARG A 2 37.57 27.36 -34.89
N ARG A 3 38.27 26.63 -34.01
CA ARG A 3 39.33 25.59 -34.17
C ARG A 3 40.48 25.99 -35.12
N ASP A 4 41.67 26.16 -34.54
CA ASP A 4 43.01 26.01 -35.14
C ASP A 4 43.97 25.61 -33.99
N LYS A 5 44.59 24.40 -33.98
CA LYS A 5 45.83 23.93 -34.68
C LYS A 5 47.11 24.14 -33.83
N PRO A 6 48.28 23.50 -34.10
CA PRO A 6 48.60 22.37 -35.01
C PRO A 6 49.62 21.29 -34.51
N ARG A 7 49.57 20.12 -35.17
CA ARG A 7 50.63 19.21 -35.73
C ARG A 7 52.13 19.38 -35.34
N THR A 8 52.77 18.43 -34.63
CA THR A 8 53.60 17.21 -35.06
C THR A 8 55.00 17.48 -35.67
N PRO A 9 55.92 16.49 -35.87
CA PRO A 9 56.49 15.38 -35.03
C PRO A 9 58.05 15.18 -35.17
N GLN A 10 58.71 14.34 -34.34
CA GLN A 10 59.70 13.28 -34.72
C GLN A 10 60.80 12.95 -33.68
N ARG A 11 61.12 11.63 -33.65
CA ARG A 11 62.04 10.84 -32.81
C ARG A 11 63.54 11.05 -33.08
N ARG A 12 64.38 10.79 -32.06
CA ARG A 12 65.64 10.02 -32.17
C ARG A 12 66.18 9.57 -30.80
N ALA A 13 66.63 8.32 -30.74
CA ALA A 13 67.42 7.72 -29.66
C ALA A 13 68.93 8.05 -29.82
N ALA A 14 69.67 8.17 -28.71
CA ALA A 14 71.10 7.86 -28.59
C ALA A 14 71.59 7.93 -27.12
N GLN A 15 72.25 6.86 -26.67
CA GLN A 15 73.05 6.72 -25.44
C GLN A 15 74.46 7.34 -25.58
N LEU A 16 75.06 7.74 -24.45
CA LEU A 16 76.50 8.02 -24.18
C LEU A 16 76.59 8.22 -22.64
N GLU A 17 76.89 7.25 -21.77
CA GLU A 17 78.13 6.48 -21.56
C GLU A 17 79.37 7.34 -21.23
N THR A 18 79.63 7.58 -19.92
CA THR A 18 80.91 7.82 -19.20
C THR A 18 80.54 8.16 -17.75
N LEU A 19 81.02 7.57 -16.66
CA LEU A 19 82.30 6.92 -16.39
C LEU A 19 82.16 6.03 -15.13
N ASN A 20 82.59 4.78 -15.24
CA ASN A 20 82.87 3.91 -14.11
C ASN A 20 84.11 4.41 -13.32
N GLU A 21 84.11 4.08 -12.02
CA GLU A 21 85.29 3.83 -11.19
C GLU A 21 86.23 5.01 -10.84
N ARG A 22 85.99 5.61 -9.67
CA ARG A 22 87.07 5.86 -8.71
C ARG A 22 86.89 4.99 -7.48
N LEU A 23 87.76 3.99 -7.45
CA LEU A 23 88.09 3.05 -6.40
C LEU A 23 88.40 3.71 -5.03
N THR A 24 87.82 3.10 -4.00
CA THR A 24 88.38 2.69 -2.69
C THR A 24 89.55 3.48 -2.09
N PHE A 25 89.36 3.95 -0.86
CA PHE A 25 90.37 3.81 0.20
C PHE A 25 89.70 3.42 1.52
N SER A 26 90.10 2.26 2.03
CA SER A 26 89.91 1.83 3.40
C SER A 26 90.59 2.79 4.38
N ALA A 27 89.91 3.13 5.47
CA ALA A 27 90.55 3.37 6.75
C ALA A 27 89.59 2.96 7.87
N GLN A 28 89.92 1.88 8.56
CA GLN A 28 89.56 1.66 9.96
C GLN A 28 90.82 1.97 10.79
N PRO A 29 90.73 2.29 12.09
CA PRO A 29 89.80 3.19 12.77
C PRO A 29 90.58 4.26 13.56
N LEU A 30 89.92 5.34 13.99
CA LEU A 30 90.33 6.05 15.21
C LEU A 30 89.08 6.16 16.09
N THR A 31 89.09 5.31 17.10
CA THR A 31 88.26 5.33 18.29
C THR A 31 88.15 6.75 18.84
N ASP A 32 87.01 7.39 18.62
CA ASP A 32 86.19 7.70 19.76
C ASP A 32 84.98 6.78 19.71
N LEU A 33 84.45 6.40 20.87
CA LEU A 33 83.25 5.58 20.98
C LEU A 33 82.10 6.31 20.28
N ALA A 34 81.93 6.11 18.97
CA ALA A 34 80.70 6.44 18.28
C ALA A 34 79.67 5.46 18.83
N VAL A 35 79.00 5.92 19.89
CA VAL A 35 77.80 5.30 20.43
C VAL A 35 76.88 5.16 19.22
N GLN A 36 76.73 3.93 18.73
CA GLN A 36 75.74 3.64 17.70
C GLN A 36 74.41 4.16 18.25
N PRO A 37 73.67 4.98 17.47
CA PRO A 37 72.38 5.45 17.94
C PRO A 37 71.52 4.22 18.27
N PRO A 38 70.72 4.28 19.35
CA PRO A 38 69.77 3.22 19.67
C PRO A 38 68.79 3.03 18.50
N PRO A 39 68.10 1.88 18.43
CA PRO A 39 67.06 1.65 17.44
C PRO A 39 66.00 2.76 17.44
N LEU A 40 65.49 3.09 16.26
CA LEU A 40 64.36 3.99 16.11
C LEU A 40 63.07 3.24 16.46
N GLU A 41 62.21 3.85 17.26
CA GLU A 41 60.94 3.29 17.73
C GLU A 41 59.75 4.15 17.25
N GLN A 42 58.63 3.49 16.95
CA GLN A 42 57.33 4.13 16.81
C GLN A 42 56.69 4.25 18.19
N PHE A 43 56.30 5.46 18.60
CA PHE A 43 55.73 5.70 19.92
C PHE A 43 54.21 5.52 19.95
N GLY A 44 53.73 4.31 19.67
CA GLY A 44 52.32 3.96 19.78
C GLY A 44 52.03 2.46 19.57
N SER A 45 50.89 1.99 20.07
CA SER A 45 50.37 0.65 19.80
C SER A 45 48.87 0.70 19.57
N LEU A 46 48.35 -0.17 18.69
CA LEU A 46 46.91 -0.41 18.60
C LEU A 46 46.40 -0.95 19.93
N ASP A 47 45.33 -0.37 20.45
CA ASP A 47 44.57 -0.91 21.57
C ASP A 47 43.66 -2.05 21.03
N GLU A 48 43.32 -3.06 21.84
CA GLU A 48 42.65 -4.33 21.47
C GLU A 48 41.62 -4.27 20.31
N THR A 49 41.65 -5.31 19.45
CA THR A 49 40.87 -5.55 18.20
C THR A 49 40.19 -4.33 17.56
N PRO A 50 40.74 -3.76 16.46
CA PRO A 50 40.06 -2.72 15.69
C PRO A 50 38.67 -3.21 15.28
N ASP A 51 37.64 -2.54 15.79
CA ASP A 51 36.25 -2.97 15.67
C ASP A 51 35.66 -2.44 14.35
N PHE A 52 34.98 -3.33 13.66
CA PHE A 52 34.49 -3.17 12.29
C PHE A 52 33.21 -2.31 12.26
N VAL A 53 33.27 -1.08 11.75
CA VAL A 53 32.06 -0.25 11.52
C VAL A 53 31.78 -0.14 10.03
N LEU A 54 31.06 -1.14 9.49
CA LEU A 54 30.56 -1.12 8.10
C LEU A 54 29.14 -0.56 7.94
N ASN A 55 28.54 0.06 8.96
CA ASN A 55 27.13 0.42 8.87
C ASN A 55 26.74 1.67 9.67
N GLU A 56 26.32 2.73 8.97
CA GLU A 56 25.75 3.96 9.55
C GLU A 56 24.51 3.69 10.43
N SER A 57 23.89 2.51 10.31
CA SER A 57 22.68 2.16 11.06
C SER A 57 22.89 1.52 12.45
N LEU A 58 24.13 1.35 12.92
CA LEU A 58 24.42 0.72 14.23
C LEU A 58 25.08 1.63 15.28
N LEU A 59 25.10 2.96 15.08
CA LEU A 59 25.64 3.92 16.06
C LEU A 59 24.71 4.21 17.26
N ALA A 60 23.59 3.49 17.38
CA ALA A 60 22.59 3.73 18.42
C ALA A 60 22.73 2.84 19.68
N GLU A 61 23.64 1.85 19.73
CA GLU A 61 23.66 0.88 20.84
C GLU A 61 24.99 0.62 21.56
N THR A 62 26.12 1.23 21.19
CA THR A 62 27.37 1.10 21.99
C THR A 62 27.53 2.27 22.96
N THR A 63 26.79 2.19 24.07
CA THR A 63 26.95 3.09 25.21
C THR A 63 28.11 2.61 26.08
N GLY A 64 29.25 3.31 25.98
CA GLY A 64 30.31 3.29 26.98
C GLY A 64 31.66 2.76 26.48
N LEU A 65 32.65 3.66 26.47
CA LEU A 65 34.11 3.40 26.48
C LEU A 65 34.86 3.34 25.14
N THR A 66 34.67 4.30 24.23
CA THR A 66 35.72 4.60 23.23
C THR A 66 35.80 6.10 22.99
N PRO A 67 36.87 6.79 23.40
CA PRO A 67 37.05 8.19 23.05
C PRO A 67 37.26 8.31 21.55
N LEU A 68 36.43 9.11 20.91
CA LEU A 68 36.47 9.38 19.48
C LEU A 68 37.41 10.57 19.22
N LEU A 69 38.01 10.67 18.02
CA LEU A 69 38.73 11.86 17.58
C LEU A 69 37.87 13.14 17.72
N SER A 70 36.54 13.01 17.66
CA SER A 70 35.60 14.08 17.96
C SER A 70 35.66 14.62 19.39
N GLU A 71 35.91 13.77 20.40
CA GLU A 71 36.06 14.23 21.80
C GLU A 71 37.38 15.02 21.97
N ALA A 72 38.45 14.62 21.29
CA ALA A 72 39.69 15.38 21.21
C ALA A 72 39.45 16.77 20.56
N HIS A 73 38.62 16.83 19.53
CA HIS A 73 38.22 18.08 18.87
C HIS A 73 37.40 18.99 19.79
N GLU A 74 36.56 18.42 20.64
CA GLU A 74 35.75 19.19 21.59
C GLU A 74 36.62 19.85 22.68
N ILE A 75 37.58 19.12 23.25
CA ILE A 75 38.40 19.66 24.34
C ILE A 75 39.45 20.69 23.87
N THR A 76 39.86 20.64 22.61
CA THR A 76 40.86 21.57 22.03
C THR A 76 40.23 22.69 21.20
N GLY A 77 38.90 22.69 21.01
CA GLY A 77 38.18 23.71 20.24
C GLY A 77 38.26 23.55 18.72
N VAL A 78 38.89 22.48 18.21
CA VAL A 78 39.06 22.23 16.76
C VAL A 78 37.72 22.12 16.04
N ARG A 79 36.69 21.55 16.67
CA ARG A 79 35.35 21.46 16.08
C ARG A 79 34.77 22.85 15.76
N GLN A 80 34.92 23.79 16.69
CA GLN A 80 34.49 25.18 16.51
C GLN A 80 35.34 25.91 15.47
N VAL A 81 36.61 25.54 15.33
CA VAL A 81 37.50 26.10 14.29
C VAL A 81 37.07 25.63 12.89
N HIS A 82 36.64 24.36 12.74
CA HIS A 82 36.03 23.88 11.49
C HIS A 82 34.73 24.64 11.17
N ASP A 83 33.89 24.91 12.19
CA ASP A 83 32.67 25.73 12.04
C ASP A 83 32.99 27.19 11.62
N MET A 84 34.23 27.68 11.85
CA MET A 84 34.73 28.97 11.38
C MET A 84 35.24 28.93 9.93
N GLY A 85 35.16 27.79 9.25
CA GLY A 85 35.60 27.61 7.86
C GLY A 85 37.11 27.43 7.69
N LEU A 86 37.85 27.20 8.77
CA LEU A 86 39.28 26.90 8.73
C LEU A 86 39.49 25.39 8.75
N ASP A 87 40.08 24.88 7.69
CA ASP A 87 40.30 23.46 7.45
C ASP A 87 41.76 23.11 7.14
N GLY A 88 42.64 24.11 7.07
CA GLY A 88 44.05 23.97 6.73
C GLY A 88 44.36 23.92 5.24
N SER A 89 43.39 24.24 4.39
CA SER A 89 43.59 24.39 2.94
C SER A 89 44.70 25.39 2.58
N GLY A 90 45.39 25.14 1.47
CA GLY A 90 46.49 25.96 0.98
C GLY A 90 47.88 25.57 1.50
N GLN A 91 47.99 24.45 2.23
CA GLN A 91 49.21 24.00 2.89
C GLN A 91 49.43 22.49 2.74
N THR A 92 50.69 22.05 2.82
CA THR A 92 51.07 20.63 2.80
C THR A 92 51.76 20.21 4.10
N VAL A 93 51.35 19.07 4.66
CA VAL A 93 51.93 18.43 5.83
C VAL A 93 52.70 17.17 5.43
N VAL A 94 53.97 17.10 5.81
CA VAL A 94 54.79 15.89 5.61
C VAL A 94 54.72 15.00 6.83
N LEU A 95 54.49 13.71 6.61
CA LEU A 95 54.51 12.69 7.65
C LEU A 95 55.72 11.78 7.41
N ILE A 96 56.68 11.80 8.34
CA ILE A 96 57.86 10.94 8.32
C ILE A 96 57.56 9.76 9.26
N ASP A 97 57.15 8.62 8.70
CA ASP A 97 56.59 7.49 9.46
C ASP A 97 56.71 6.14 8.70
N SER A 98 55.85 5.14 8.95
CA SER A 98 55.85 3.84 8.25
C SER A 98 55.29 3.87 6.83
N GLY A 99 54.80 5.02 6.37
CA GLY A 99 54.08 5.17 5.11
C GLY A 99 52.63 5.58 5.35
N ILE A 100 51.88 5.78 4.26
CA ILE A 100 50.45 6.09 4.29
C ILE A 100 49.76 5.13 3.32
N ALA A 101 48.74 4.41 3.78
CA ALA A 101 47.78 3.74 2.90
C ALA A 101 46.92 4.80 2.19
N TRP A 102 47.53 5.45 1.20
CA TRP A 102 46.99 6.63 0.53
C TRP A 102 45.72 6.35 -0.27
N ASP A 103 45.41 5.09 -0.54
CA ASP A 103 44.17 4.64 -1.16
C ASP A 103 43.00 4.56 -0.17
N HIS A 104 43.25 4.77 1.12
CA HIS A 104 42.20 4.90 2.12
C HIS A 104 41.23 6.03 1.73
N GLU A 105 39.92 5.75 1.74
CA GLU A 105 38.91 6.70 1.25
C GLU A 105 38.98 8.02 2.01
N ALA A 106 39.10 7.95 3.34
CA ALA A 106 39.25 9.12 4.21
C ALA A 106 40.54 9.94 3.97
N LEU A 107 41.51 9.38 3.25
CA LEU A 107 42.79 10.02 2.91
C LEU A 107 42.85 10.42 1.42
N GLY A 108 41.69 10.51 0.76
CA GLY A 108 41.56 10.97 -0.61
C GLY A 108 41.64 9.87 -1.68
N GLY A 109 41.88 8.60 -1.31
CA GLY A 109 41.73 7.47 -2.24
C GLY A 109 42.78 7.36 -3.36
N GLY A 110 43.95 7.98 -3.19
CA GLY A 110 45.03 7.97 -4.19
C GLY A 110 46.26 8.76 -3.78
N ILE A 111 47.33 8.66 -4.60
CA ILE A 111 48.55 9.45 -4.45
C ILE A 111 48.86 10.24 -5.73
N GLY A 112 49.31 11.49 -5.57
CA GLY A 112 49.73 12.39 -6.65
C GLY A 112 48.82 13.61 -6.83
N ALA A 113 49.06 14.36 -7.90
CA ALA A 113 48.31 15.59 -8.16
C ALA A 113 46.80 15.33 -8.27
N GLY A 114 46.00 16.10 -7.52
CA GLY A 114 44.53 15.96 -7.43
C GLY A 114 44.04 15.00 -6.35
N TYR A 115 44.95 14.34 -5.62
CA TYR A 115 44.65 13.59 -4.41
C TYR A 115 45.13 14.35 -3.17
N LYS A 116 44.54 14.03 -2.01
CA LYS A 116 44.98 14.58 -0.72
C LYS A 116 46.42 14.19 -0.39
N VAL A 117 46.81 12.93 -0.64
CA VAL A 117 48.23 12.54 -0.55
C VAL A 117 48.90 12.95 -1.85
N VAL A 118 49.55 14.12 -1.88
CA VAL A 118 50.06 14.73 -3.12
C VAL A 118 51.37 14.12 -3.62
N GLY A 119 52.07 13.36 -2.79
CA GLY A 119 53.30 12.65 -3.16
C GLY A 119 54.03 12.02 -1.98
N GLY A 120 55.25 11.54 -2.23
CA GLY A 120 56.08 10.94 -1.20
C GLY A 120 57.20 10.04 -1.73
N TRP A 121 57.95 9.42 -0.82
CA TRP A 121 59.10 8.57 -1.10
C TRP A 121 59.31 7.51 -0.01
N ASP A 122 59.70 6.30 -0.39
CA ASP A 122 60.11 5.23 0.51
C ASP A 122 61.63 5.20 0.62
N PHE A 123 62.17 5.58 1.78
CA PHE A 123 63.62 5.58 2.04
C PHE A 123 64.15 4.20 2.42
N THR A 124 63.27 3.28 2.81
CA THR A 124 63.64 1.93 3.23
C THR A 124 63.88 1.02 2.04
N GLU A 125 63.08 1.17 0.99
CA GLU A 125 63.20 0.42 -0.28
C GLU A 125 63.77 1.28 -1.41
N ASN A 126 63.91 2.59 -1.18
CA ASN A 126 64.44 3.59 -2.10
C ASN A 126 63.65 3.69 -3.42
N ASP A 127 62.33 3.85 -3.30
CA ASP A 127 61.43 4.03 -4.44
C ASP A 127 60.32 5.07 -4.19
N ALA A 128 59.49 5.29 -5.21
CA ALA A 128 58.43 6.29 -5.19
C ALA A 128 57.10 5.79 -4.59
N ASN A 129 57.08 4.64 -3.92
CA ASN A 129 55.88 4.03 -3.35
C ASN A 129 55.93 4.04 -1.81
N PRO A 130 55.55 5.16 -1.16
CA PRO A 130 55.57 5.28 0.30
C PRO A 130 54.31 4.69 0.95
N TYR A 131 53.79 3.60 0.40
CA TYR A 131 52.58 2.95 0.90
C TYR A 131 52.87 2.22 2.23
N ASP A 132 51.93 2.25 3.16
CA ASP A 132 52.01 1.52 4.43
C ASP A 132 51.54 0.08 4.18
N ASP A 133 52.38 -0.77 3.57
CA ASP A 133 52.03 -2.16 3.19
C ASP A 133 52.69 -3.24 4.05
N GLY A 134 53.65 -2.85 4.88
CA GLY A 134 54.40 -3.77 5.73
C GLY A 134 53.51 -4.50 6.74
N PRO A 135 53.78 -5.77 7.10
CA PRO A 135 53.03 -6.49 8.13
C PRO A 135 53.02 -5.84 9.53
N LYS A 136 53.94 -4.91 9.78
CA LYS A 136 54.01 -4.05 10.97
C LYS A 136 53.56 -2.60 10.71
N GLY A 137 53.20 -2.30 9.47
CA GLY A 137 52.63 -1.03 9.04
C GLY A 137 51.22 -0.84 9.58
N PHE A 138 50.90 0.42 9.86
CA PHE A 138 49.59 0.99 10.22
C PHE A 138 49.79 2.39 10.84
N HIS A 139 50.95 2.58 11.47
CA HIS A 139 51.22 3.70 12.36
C HIS A 139 51.20 5.02 11.59
N GLY A 140 51.88 5.10 10.45
CA GLY A 140 51.89 6.29 9.61
C GLY A 140 50.52 6.61 9.00
N THR A 141 49.74 5.60 8.65
CA THR A 141 48.34 5.77 8.22
C THR A 141 47.47 6.32 9.34
N HIS A 142 47.65 5.86 10.58
CA HIS A 142 46.93 6.37 11.76
C HIS A 142 47.26 7.83 12.04
N VAL A 143 48.55 8.17 11.99
CA VAL A 143 49.06 9.54 12.09
C VAL A 143 48.47 10.44 10.99
N ALA A 144 48.35 9.93 9.76
CA ALA A 144 47.79 10.68 8.63
C ALA A 144 46.32 11.03 8.82
N GLY A 145 45.51 10.11 9.32
CA GLY A 145 44.10 10.37 9.61
C GLY A 145 43.89 11.46 10.66
N ILE A 146 44.75 11.51 11.69
CA ILE A 146 44.67 12.55 12.74
C ILE A 146 44.93 13.93 12.14
N VAL A 147 45.86 14.05 11.18
CA VAL A 147 46.09 15.32 10.50
C VAL A 147 44.95 15.65 9.55
N GLY A 148 44.62 14.76 8.62
CA GLY A 148 43.94 15.16 7.38
C GLY A 148 42.77 14.30 6.93
N SER A 149 42.24 13.39 7.76
CA SER A 149 41.07 12.58 7.39
C SER A 149 39.88 13.45 6.99
N ASP A 150 39.27 13.18 5.83
CA ASP A 150 38.05 13.87 5.35
C ASP A 150 36.76 13.11 5.70
N ASN A 151 36.86 12.01 6.46
CA ASN A 151 35.69 11.28 6.93
C ASN A 151 34.85 12.16 7.89
N PRO A 152 33.51 12.22 7.74
CA PRO A 152 32.66 13.10 8.54
C PRO A 152 32.51 12.69 10.02
N LEU A 153 32.77 11.42 10.36
CA LEU A 153 32.74 10.93 11.74
C LEU A 153 34.11 10.99 12.42
N TYR A 154 35.17 10.81 11.63
CA TYR A 154 36.56 10.79 12.09
C TYR A 154 37.40 11.81 11.33
N THR A 155 36.92 13.06 11.30
CA THR A 155 37.60 14.16 10.60
C THR A 155 38.93 14.46 11.28
N GLY A 156 39.99 14.65 10.49
CA GLY A 156 41.30 15.08 10.99
C GLY A 156 41.28 16.52 11.48
N VAL A 157 42.37 16.97 12.10
CA VAL A 157 42.48 18.35 12.60
C VAL A 157 42.48 19.37 11.46
N ALA A 158 43.16 19.09 10.36
CA ALA A 158 43.26 19.94 9.17
C ALA A 158 42.82 19.16 7.91
N PRO A 159 41.51 18.89 7.73
CA PRO A 159 41.00 18.04 6.65
C PRO A 159 41.14 18.66 5.26
N GLY A 160 41.45 19.95 5.14
CA GLY A 160 41.73 20.62 3.87
C GLY A 160 43.21 20.62 3.47
N ALA A 161 44.13 20.17 4.36
CA ALA A 161 45.56 20.14 4.06
C ALA A 161 45.94 18.98 3.13
N ASP A 162 46.93 19.24 2.28
CA ASP A 162 47.59 18.19 1.50
C ASP A 162 48.55 17.40 2.39
N LEU A 163 48.76 16.12 2.08
CA LEU A 163 49.65 15.23 2.81
C LEU A 163 50.78 14.72 1.92
N VAL A 164 51.97 14.56 2.49
CA VAL A 164 53.11 13.89 1.85
C VAL A 164 53.59 12.74 2.74
N SER A 165 53.72 11.55 2.14
CA SER A 165 54.16 10.33 2.83
C SER A 165 55.66 10.10 2.66
N LEU A 166 56.47 10.19 3.72
CA LEU A 166 57.87 9.80 3.70
C LEU A 166 58.06 8.57 4.60
N ARG A 167 58.29 7.42 3.98
CA ARG A 167 58.40 6.14 4.69
C ARG A 167 59.84 5.89 5.14
N VAL A 168 60.03 5.68 6.44
CA VAL A 168 61.33 5.46 7.11
C VAL A 168 61.35 4.24 8.04
N PHE A 169 60.28 3.44 8.03
CA PHE A 169 60.24 2.14 8.70
C PHE A 169 59.98 1.05 7.67
N ASN A 170 60.79 -0.02 7.73
CA ASN A 170 60.65 -1.15 6.83
C ASN A 170 59.45 -2.02 7.23
N ASP A 171 59.17 -3.07 6.45
CA ASP A 171 58.09 -4.03 6.71
C ASP A 171 58.14 -4.72 8.08
N ALA A 172 59.32 -4.80 8.70
CA ALA A 172 59.51 -5.38 10.04
C ALA A 172 59.27 -4.36 11.16
N GLY A 173 58.94 -3.10 10.83
CA GLY A 173 58.80 -2.00 11.78
C GLY A 173 60.14 -1.46 12.29
N GLU A 174 61.24 -1.76 11.59
CA GLU A 174 62.57 -1.29 11.94
C GLU A 174 62.87 0.02 11.19
N GLY A 175 63.34 1.03 11.92
CA GLY A 175 63.73 2.32 11.36
C GLY A 175 65.21 2.64 11.60
N MET A 176 65.77 3.51 10.76
CA MET A 176 67.15 3.99 10.87
C MET A 176 67.18 5.52 10.85
N PHE A 177 68.05 6.11 11.67
CA PHE A 177 68.23 7.57 11.67
C PHE A 177 68.73 8.12 10.33
N GLU A 178 69.49 7.33 9.57
CA GLU A 178 69.96 7.69 8.22
C GLU A 178 68.77 7.92 7.25
N TRP A 179 67.73 7.09 7.32
CA TRP A 179 66.51 7.29 6.52
C TRP A 179 65.72 8.52 6.94
N VAL A 180 65.74 8.86 8.23
CA VAL A 180 65.11 10.09 8.74
C VAL A 180 65.91 11.33 8.28
N GLU A 181 67.24 11.27 8.31
CA GLU A 181 68.12 12.32 7.79
C GLU A 181 67.84 12.58 6.30
N ASP A 182 67.82 11.53 5.48
CA ASP A 182 67.49 11.61 4.05
C ASP A 182 66.08 12.18 3.82
N ALA A 183 65.10 11.78 4.64
CA ALA A 183 63.74 12.30 4.57
C ALA A 183 63.67 13.80 4.90
N LEU A 184 64.40 14.29 5.90
CA LEU A 184 64.44 15.72 6.23
C LEU A 184 65.12 16.53 5.11
N GLN A 185 66.19 16.01 4.50
CA GLN A 185 66.82 16.63 3.33
C GLN A 185 65.86 16.65 2.11
N TRP A 186 65.05 15.60 1.96
CA TRP A 186 64.01 15.56 0.95
C TRP A 186 62.97 16.66 1.16
N VAL A 187 62.52 16.88 2.41
CA VAL A 187 61.58 17.96 2.73
C VAL A 187 62.13 19.32 2.33
N HIS A 188 63.38 19.61 2.71
CA HIS A 188 64.04 20.86 2.35
C HIS A 188 64.05 21.11 0.82
N SER A 189 64.37 20.06 0.05
CA SER A 189 64.50 20.15 -1.41
C SER A 189 63.16 20.18 -2.17
N HIS A 190 62.07 19.68 -1.56
CA HIS A 190 60.75 19.56 -2.19
C HIS A 190 59.69 20.50 -1.62
N ARG A 191 60.05 21.37 -0.68
CA ARG A 191 59.10 22.27 0.03
C ARG A 191 58.19 23.13 -0.85
N ASP A 192 58.64 23.46 -2.07
CA ASP A 192 57.89 24.28 -3.04
C ASP A 192 57.50 23.48 -4.31
N SER A 193 57.53 22.14 -4.26
CA SER A 193 57.35 21.29 -5.44
C SER A 193 55.90 20.84 -5.71
N PHE A 194 54.99 21.07 -4.76
CA PHE A 194 53.56 20.74 -4.83
C PHE A 194 52.71 21.98 -5.15
N GLU A 195 51.40 21.79 -5.33
CA GLU A 195 50.46 22.91 -5.55
C GLU A 195 50.45 23.87 -4.35
N ASN A 196 50.47 23.30 -3.15
CA ASN A 196 50.61 24.01 -1.88
C ASN A 196 52.04 23.80 -1.30
N PRO A 197 52.61 24.78 -0.59
CA PRO A 197 53.94 24.64 0.00
C PRO A 197 53.92 23.70 1.21
N ILE A 198 55.03 23.01 1.47
CA ILE A 198 55.25 22.28 2.71
C ILE A 198 55.44 23.28 3.84
N THR A 199 54.50 23.31 4.78
CA THR A 199 54.53 24.25 5.91
C THR A 199 54.71 23.56 7.26
N THR A 200 54.49 22.25 7.31
CA THR A 200 54.54 21.47 8.55
C THR A 200 55.12 20.07 8.30
N VAL A 201 55.90 19.56 9.24
CA VAL A 201 56.43 18.19 9.28
C VAL A 201 56.06 17.56 10.62
N ASN A 202 55.57 16.33 10.58
CA ASN A 202 55.34 15.51 11.77
C ASN A 202 56.29 14.31 11.81
N LEU A 203 56.95 14.11 12.95
CA LEU A 203 57.76 12.94 13.26
C LEU A 203 57.18 12.24 14.51
N SER A 204 56.34 11.23 14.28
CA SER A 204 55.76 10.41 15.35
C SER A 204 56.66 9.23 15.72
N LEU A 205 57.93 9.53 16.01
CA LEU A 205 59.00 8.55 16.17
C LEU A 205 60.06 9.04 17.15
N GLY A 206 60.92 8.13 17.60
CA GLY A 206 62.15 8.50 18.28
C GLY A 206 62.88 7.32 18.89
N ALA A 207 63.98 7.62 19.56
CA ALA A 207 64.81 6.64 20.25
C ALA A 207 64.50 6.59 21.74
N SER A 208 64.83 5.47 22.40
CA SER A 208 64.81 5.35 23.86
C SER A 208 65.82 6.33 24.49
N TRP A 209 65.34 7.54 24.80
CA TRP A 209 66.10 8.62 25.42
C TRP A 209 65.16 9.42 26.33
N ASN A 210 65.67 9.88 27.47
CA ASN A 210 64.89 10.72 28.39
C ASN A 210 65.81 11.71 29.09
N ALA A 211 66.03 12.85 28.44
CA ALA A 211 66.79 13.95 29.01
C ALA A 211 66.28 15.30 28.49
N GLU A 212 66.74 16.39 29.09
CA GLU A 212 66.48 17.75 28.59
C GLU A 212 67.53 18.21 27.56
N THR A 213 68.55 17.39 27.29
CA THR A 213 69.63 17.69 26.35
C THR A 213 69.74 16.62 25.28
N ILE A 214 70.16 17.03 24.08
CA ILE A 214 70.41 16.12 22.97
C ILE A 214 71.50 15.09 23.33
N PRO A 215 71.37 13.83 22.89
CA PRO A 215 72.43 12.84 23.07
C PRO A 215 73.68 13.20 22.26
N SER A 216 74.85 12.73 22.69
CA SER A 216 76.12 12.97 21.97
C SER A 216 76.19 12.30 20.59
N TRP A 217 75.29 11.36 20.31
CA TRP A 217 75.13 10.67 19.03
C TRP A 217 74.04 11.28 18.14
N ALA A 218 73.43 12.41 18.55
CA ALA A 218 72.46 13.14 17.74
C ALA A 218 73.04 13.51 16.37
N MET A 219 72.29 13.22 15.30
CA MET A 219 72.76 13.37 13.91
C MET A 219 71.79 14.13 13.00
N LEU A 220 70.59 14.49 13.46
CA LEU A 220 69.57 15.18 12.67
C LEU A 220 69.56 16.72 12.87
N GLU A 221 70.48 17.26 13.68
CA GLU A 221 70.35 18.64 14.17
C GLU A 221 70.48 19.69 13.07
N ASP A 222 71.35 19.48 12.07
CA ASP A 222 71.54 20.40 10.96
C ASP A 222 70.36 20.41 10.00
N GLU A 223 69.75 19.26 9.70
CA GLU A 223 68.50 19.16 8.95
C GLU A 223 67.32 19.80 9.71
N LEU A 224 67.16 19.50 11.00
CA LEU A 224 66.08 20.08 11.81
C LEU A 224 66.22 21.61 11.90
N ALA A 225 67.44 22.11 12.11
CA ALA A 225 67.73 23.54 12.07
C ALA A 225 67.51 24.17 10.68
N GLN A 226 67.67 23.38 9.60
CA GLN A 226 67.41 23.84 8.23
C GLN A 226 65.92 24.00 7.97
N LEU A 227 65.10 23.03 8.34
CA LEU A 227 63.64 23.10 8.20
C LEU A 227 63.05 24.24 9.05
N GLU A 228 63.53 24.42 10.28
CA GLU A 228 63.12 25.54 11.13
C GLU A 228 63.40 26.89 10.44
N ARG A 229 64.59 27.05 9.83
CA ARG A 229 64.96 28.26 9.06
C ARG A 229 64.14 28.45 7.79
N ASP A 230 63.61 27.38 7.22
CA ASP A 230 62.69 27.42 6.08
C ASP A 230 61.26 27.84 6.49
N GLY A 231 60.99 28.03 7.78
CA GLY A 231 59.67 28.40 8.30
C GLY A 231 58.71 27.22 8.46
N ILE A 232 59.22 26.00 8.33
CA ILE A 232 58.47 24.76 8.49
C ILE A 232 58.27 24.48 9.98
N PHE A 233 57.04 24.20 10.38
CA PHE A 233 56.71 23.82 11.75
C PHE A 233 56.99 22.32 11.93
N ILE A 234 57.84 21.94 12.88
CA ILE A 234 58.26 20.55 13.09
C ILE A 234 57.69 20.04 14.40
N ALA A 235 56.66 19.18 14.32
CA ALA A 235 56.05 18.51 15.46
C ALA A 235 56.70 17.14 15.68
N VAL A 236 57.10 16.83 16.93
CA VAL A 236 57.77 15.56 17.25
C VAL A 236 57.20 14.95 18.52
N ALA A 237 56.88 13.66 18.48
CA ALA A 237 56.38 12.90 19.63
C ALA A 237 57.41 12.88 20.79
N ALA A 238 56.97 13.27 22.00
CA ALA A 238 57.86 13.41 23.16
C ALA A 238 58.47 12.10 23.67
N GLY A 239 57.84 10.95 23.40
CA GLY A 239 58.22 9.61 23.86
C GLY A 239 57.22 9.01 24.85
N ASN A 240 57.19 7.67 24.93
CA ASN A 240 56.19 6.91 25.71
C ASN A 240 56.77 6.15 26.92
N SER A 241 57.96 6.51 27.39
CA SER A 241 58.66 5.75 28.44
C SER A 241 58.67 6.42 29.83
N PHE A 242 57.81 7.41 30.07
CA PHE A 242 57.81 8.13 31.35
C PHE A 242 57.54 7.22 32.56
N SER A 243 56.63 6.26 32.43
CA SER A 243 56.35 5.29 33.49
C SER A 243 57.54 4.39 33.84
N ALA A 244 58.47 4.20 32.90
CA ALA A 244 59.71 3.44 33.10
C ALA A 244 60.84 4.30 33.69
N TYR A 245 60.95 5.57 33.26
CA TYR A 245 62.00 6.49 33.74
C TYR A 245 61.66 7.14 35.09
N GLY A 246 60.40 7.53 35.30
CA GLY A 246 59.93 8.20 36.52
C GLY A 246 60.42 9.64 36.70
N GLU A 247 61.00 10.25 35.66
CA GLU A 247 61.51 11.63 35.68
C GLU A 247 61.26 12.35 34.36
N ALA A 248 61.22 13.69 34.40
CA ALA A 248 61.00 14.52 33.22
C ALA A 248 62.21 14.46 32.25
N GLY A 249 61.91 14.55 30.96
CA GLY A 249 62.85 14.41 29.85
C GLY A 249 62.11 14.13 28.55
N LEU A 250 62.83 14.23 27.42
CA LEU A 250 62.30 14.00 26.06
C LEU A 250 63.13 12.96 25.32
N ALA A 251 62.48 12.25 24.40
CA ALA A 251 63.12 11.34 23.45
C ALA A 251 63.89 12.13 22.38
N TYR A 252 64.80 11.47 21.69
CA TYR A 252 65.42 12.04 20.49
C TYR A 252 64.63 11.59 19.25
N PRO A 253 64.19 12.48 18.33
CA PRO A 253 64.61 13.88 18.17
C PRO A 253 63.80 14.96 18.91
N ALA A 254 62.76 14.63 19.68
CA ALA A 254 61.92 15.63 20.38
C ALA A 254 62.70 16.56 21.33
N VAL A 255 63.82 16.09 21.88
CA VAL A 255 64.71 16.87 22.74
C VAL A 255 65.51 17.94 21.97
N SER A 256 65.56 17.88 20.63
CA SER A 256 66.20 18.92 19.81
C SER A 256 65.58 20.30 20.10
N PRO A 257 66.39 21.38 20.15
CA PRO A 257 65.87 22.74 20.31
C PRO A 257 65.17 23.26 19.04
N HIS A 258 65.34 22.60 17.90
CA HIS A 258 64.82 23.03 16.59
C HIS A 258 63.40 22.53 16.29
N VAL A 259 62.79 21.80 17.22
CA VAL A 259 61.48 21.16 17.04
C VAL A 259 60.52 21.50 18.18
N THR A 260 59.23 21.28 17.92
CA THR A 260 58.16 21.36 18.93
C THR A 260 57.88 19.96 19.49
N PRO A 261 58.32 19.65 20.73
CA PRO A 261 58.00 18.37 21.35
C PRO A 261 56.53 18.32 21.77
N VAL A 262 55.87 17.17 21.55
CA VAL A 262 54.43 17.01 21.81
C VAL A 262 54.18 15.86 22.79
N SER A 263 53.52 16.18 23.89
CA SER A 263 53.14 15.22 24.94
C SER A 263 51.65 14.90 24.90
N SER A 264 51.27 13.75 25.45
CA SER A 264 49.92 13.20 25.36
C SER A 264 49.10 13.45 26.62
N VAL A 265 47.84 13.86 26.42
CA VAL A 265 46.77 13.81 27.43
C VAL A 265 45.66 12.85 27.00
N ASP A 266 44.86 12.40 27.97
CA ASP A 266 43.57 11.77 27.73
C ASP A 266 42.44 12.81 27.64
N ASN A 267 41.22 12.34 27.38
CA ASN A 267 40.05 13.20 27.20
C ASN A 267 39.54 13.87 28.49
N ASN A 268 40.14 13.59 29.64
CA ASN A 268 39.84 14.26 30.90
C ASN A 268 40.92 15.27 31.30
N ASP A 269 41.78 15.67 30.36
CA ASP A 269 42.94 16.54 30.60
C ASP A 269 43.94 15.97 31.61
N VAL A 270 44.03 14.65 31.70
CA VAL A 270 45.06 13.98 32.49
C VAL A 270 46.20 13.59 31.56
N LEU A 271 47.43 14.01 31.88
CA LEU A 271 48.60 13.58 31.10
C LEU A 271 48.70 12.05 31.11
N SER A 272 48.87 11.47 29.92
CA SER A 272 48.98 10.03 29.76
C SER A 272 50.16 9.49 30.56
N THR A 273 49.95 8.34 31.21
CA THR A 273 50.93 7.74 32.13
C THR A 273 52.26 7.39 31.46
N PHE A 274 52.23 7.11 30.15
CA PHE A 274 53.40 6.83 29.33
C PHE A 274 54.13 8.09 28.85
N SER A 275 53.45 9.24 28.76
CA SER A 275 53.97 10.41 28.03
C SER A 275 55.20 10.99 28.72
N GLN A 276 56.29 11.19 27.99
CA GLN A 276 57.42 11.96 28.47
C GLN A 276 57.04 13.43 28.76
N ARG A 277 57.86 14.13 29.55
CA ARG A 277 57.51 15.42 30.17
C ARG A 277 58.60 16.46 29.91
N SER A 278 58.22 17.65 29.46
CA SER A 278 59.11 18.82 29.41
C SER A 278 58.30 20.11 29.44
N GLU A 279 58.85 21.16 30.04
CA GLU A 279 58.21 22.48 29.99
C GLU A 279 58.06 22.99 28.55
N ARG A 280 58.93 22.57 27.62
CA ARG A 280 58.84 22.92 26.19
C ARG A 280 57.69 22.22 25.47
N SER A 281 57.10 21.18 26.05
CA SER A 281 56.08 20.40 25.36
C SER A 281 54.74 21.12 25.29
N LEU A 282 54.13 21.06 24.11
CA LEU A 282 52.69 21.27 23.97
C LEU A 282 51.98 19.95 24.29
N LEU A 283 50.91 20.02 25.07
CA LEU A 283 50.06 18.86 25.28
C LEU A 283 48.96 18.82 24.22
N ALA A 284 48.70 17.63 23.70
CA ALA A 284 47.56 17.37 22.82
C ALA A 284 46.96 15.99 23.11
N PRO A 285 45.72 15.74 22.67
CA PRO A 285 45.08 14.44 22.83
C PRO A 285 45.89 13.34 22.14
N GLY A 286 46.26 12.29 22.87
CA GLY A 286 47.07 11.19 22.33
C GLY A 286 46.76 9.82 22.92
N GLN A 287 45.76 9.70 23.79
CA GLN A 287 45.36 8.43 24.39
C GLN A 287 44.02 7.96 23.81
N ARG A 288 43.99 6.72 23.33
CA ARG A 288 42.83 6.06 22.73
C ARG A 288 42.24 6.85 21.55
N ILE A 289 43.08 7.37 20.67
CA ILE A 289 42.65 8.14 19.49
C ILE A 289 42.20 7.18 18.38
N MET A 290 40.96 7.34 17.91
CA MET A 290 40.45 6.66 16.71
C MET A 290 40.95 7.37 15.44
N SER A 291 41.56 6.63 14.51
CA SER A 291 42.04 7.17 13.23
C SER A 291 42.15 6.07 12.16
N THR A 292 42.46 6.45 10.93
CA THR A 292 42.57 5.55 9.76
C THR A 292 43.63 4.47 9.96
N ILE A 293 43.37 3.23 9.52
CA ILE A 293 44.35 2.15 9.49
C ILE A 293 44.29 1.43 8.12
N PRO A 294 45.39 0.80 7.65
CA PRO A 294 45.35 0.01 6.43
C PRO A 294 44.53 -1.28 6.60
N ASP A 295 43.94 -1.79 5.51
CA ASP A 295 43.18 -3.07 5.51
C ASP A 295 43.99 -4.24 6.07
N HIS A 296 45.31 -4.28 5.82
CA HIS A 296 46.14 -5.39 6.29
C HIS A 296 46.33 -5.39 7.82
N ALA A 297 46.10 -4.25 8.48
CA ALA A 297 46.25 -4.03 9.92
C ALA A 297 44.94 -4.28 10.70
N THR A 298 43.79 -4.35 10.02
CA THR A 298 42.52 -4.75 10.65
C THR A 298 42.40 -6.28 10.80
N THR A 299 41.45 -6.71 11.62
CA THR A 299 41.09 -8.13 11.79
C THR A 299 40.18 -8.64 10.68
N ALA A 300 39.46 -7.73 9.99
CA ALA A 300 38.51 -8.08 8.94
C ALA A 300 39.19 -8.50 7.62
N LYS A 301 40.25 -7.78 7.22
CA LYS A 301 41.03 -8.01 5.99
C LYS A 301 40.15 -8.28 4.78
N ASP A 302 39.12 -7.47 4.61
CA ASP A 302 38.05 -7.70 3.64
C ASP A 302 38.34 -7.01 2.29
N GLY A 303 39.52 -6.40 2.18
CA GLY A 303 40.00 -5.72 0.97
C GLY A 303 39.40 -4.34 0.78
N ARG A 304 38.76 -3.78 1.81
CA ARG A 304 38.22 -2.42 1.79
C ARG A 304 39.19 -1.46 2.46
N VAL A 305 39.33 -0.27 1.90
CA VAL A 305 40.29 0.75 2.36
C VAL A 305 39.57 1.85 3.13
N VAL A 306 38.82 1.43 4.15
CA VAL A 306 37.90 2.29 4.93
C VAL A 306 38.00 2.05 6.45
N ASP A 307 39.04 1.35 6.90
CA ASP A 307 39.17 0.88 8.27
C ASP A 307 39.69 1.97 9.23
N PHE A 308 39.14 1.98 10.44
CA PHE A 308 39.59 2.83 11.54
C PHE A 308 39.99 1.99 12.75
N GLY A 309 40.98 2.46 13.51
CA GLY A 309 41.51 1.80 14.69
C GLY A 309 41.87 2.78 15.80
N VAL A 310 41.87 2.28 17.03
CA VAL A 310 42.24 3.05 18.22
C VAL A 310 43.70 2.80 18.55
N ALA A 311 44.47 3.88 18.73
CA ALA A 311 45.85 3.81 19.19
C ALA A 311 46.11 4.81 20.31
N SER A 312 47.07 4.48 21.17
CA SER A 312 47.53 5.34 22.27
C SER A 312 49.02 5.62 22.13
N GLY A 313 49.41 6.89 22.23
CA GLY A 313 50.81 7.31 22.18
C GLY A 313 51.02 8.81 22.00
N THR A 314 52.21 9.30 22.34
CA THR A 314 52.65 10.64 21.92
C THR A 314 52.73 10.75 20.39
N SER A 315 52.82 9.62 19.67
CA SER A 315 52.64 9.54 18.22
C SER A 315 51.27 9.98 17.71
N MET A 316 50.22 9.94 18.53
CA MET A 316 48.89 10.42 18.16
C MET A 316 48.72 11.90 18.54
N ALA A 317 49.36 12.35 19.62
CA ALA A 317 49.35 13.75 20.02
C ALA A 317 50.16 14.65 19.06
N SER A 318 51.31 14.18 18.57
CA SER A 318 52.17 14.93 17.64
C SER A 318 51.46 15.41 16.36
N PRO A 319 50.79 14.54 15.58
CA PRO A 319 50.07 14.95 14.38
C PRO A 319 48.89 15.86 14.70
N TYR A 320 48.32 15.75 15.91
CA TYR A 320 47.26 16.65 16.35
C TYR A 320 47.77 18.10 16.44
N VAL A 321 48.96 18.31 17.03
CA VAL A 321 49.63 19.62 17.06
C VAL A 321 50.06 20.04 15.66
N ALA A 322 50.54 19.11 14.83
CA ALA A 322 50.90 19.41 13.44
C ALA A 322 49.72 19.99 12.65
N GLY A 323 48.54 19.35 12.72
CA GLY A 323 47.31 19.88 12.11
C GLY A 323 46.89 21.22 12.73
N SER A 324 47.02 21.37 14.05
CA SER A 324 46.67 22.62 14.74
C SER A 324 47.56 23.79 14.30
N ALA A 325 48.85 23.53 14.05
CA ALA A 325 49.78 24.52 13.52
C ALA A 325 49.40 24.99 12.11
N VAL A 326 48.84 24.10 11.28
CA VAL A 326 48.31 24.44 9.95
C VAL A 326 47.10 25.38 10.07
N LEU A 327 46.15 25.08 10.95
CA LEU A 327 44.98 25.93 11.20
C LEU A 327 45.36 27.32 11.74
N VAL A 328 46.29 27.37 12.71
CA VAL A 328 46.78 28.64 13.26
C VAL A 328 47.53 29.45 12.22
N ARG A 329 48.35 28.81 11.36
CA ARG A 329 49.00 29.49 10.24
C ARG A 329 47.96 30.09 9.29
N GLN A 330 46.94 29.32 8.90
CA GLN A 330 45.85 29.79 8.04
C GLN A 330 45.16 31.02 8.65
N ALA A 331 44.84 30.98 9.95
CA ALA A 331 44.25 32.12 10.65
C ALA A 331 45.17 33.34 10.71
N MET A 332 46.47 33.15 10.96
CA MET A 332 47.46 34.24 10.95
C MET A 332 47.56 34.88 9.56
N GLU A 333 47.54 34.10 8.49
CA GLU A 333 47.55 34.62 7.12
C GLU A 333 46.31 35.45 6.82
N LEU A 334 45.11 34.98 7.23
CA LEU A 334 43.85 35.72 7.11
C LEU A 334 43.85 37.02 7.93
N ALA A 335 44.48 37.01 9.10
CA ALA A 335 44.68 38.18 9.94
C ALA A 335 45.77 39.15 9.40
N GLY A 336 46.38 38.84 8.25
CA GLY A 336 47.36 39.69 7.58
C GLY A 336 48.79 39.59 8.12
N TYR A 337 49.10 38.55 8.90
CA TYR A 337 50.47 38.29 9.32
C TYR A 337 51.34 37.92 8.11
N THR A 338 52.59 38.37 8.13
CA THR A 338 53.60 38.03 7.11
C THR A 338 54.81 37.42 7.81
N ASN A 339 55.53 36.53 7.13
CA ASN A 339 56.71 35.82 7.68
C ASN A 339 56.40 34.99 8.94
N ILE A 340 55.38 34.13 8.85
CA ILE A 340 54.96 33.23 9.94
C ILE A 340 56.01 32.13 10.10
N THR A 341 56.69 32.10 11.25
CA THR A 341 57.74 31.13 11.57
C THR A 341 57.25 30.05 12.53
N GLN A 342 58.01 28.95 12.69
CA GLN A 342 57.76 27.95 13.73
C GLN A 342 57.61 28.59 15.12
N ALA A 343 58.53 29.48 15.48
CA ALA A 343 58.52 30.16 16.78
C ALA A 343 57.24 30.99 16.97
N THR A 344 56.79 31.71 15.92
CA THR A 344 55.54 32.49 15.97
C THR A 344 54.34 31.60 16.27
N ILE A 345 54.23 30.46 15.59
CA ILE A 345 53.11 29.53 15.80
C ILE A 345 53.21 28.86 17.17
N TYR A 346 54.41 28.41 17.57
CA TYR A 346 54.65 27.77 18.86
C TYR A 346 54.33 28.71 20.03
N ASP A 347 54.85 29.94 20.01
CA ASP A 347 54.63 30.92 21.07
C ASP A 347 53.15 31.28 21.17
N HIS A 348 52.46 31.40 20.02
CA HIS A 348 51.04 31.70 19.97
C HIS A 348 50.19 30.56 20.55
N LEU A 349 50.40 29.32 20.05
CA LEU A 349 49.75 28.11 20.57
C LEU A 349 49.97 27.96 22.08
N ARG A 350 51.19 28.23 22.55
CA ARG A 350 51.53 28.16 23.98
C ARG A 350 50.87 29.27 24.80
N ALA A 351 50.82 30.50 24.28
CA ALA A 351 50.25 31.64 24.99
C ALA A 351 48.74 31.53 25.18
N THR A 352 48.06 30.83 24.27
CA THR A 352 46.60 30.62 24.29
C THR A 352 46.20 29.25 24.84
N ALA A 353 47.16 28.39 25.19
CA ALA A 353 46.90 27.05 25.71
C ALA A 353 46.41 27.02 27.16
N ASP A 354 45.66 25.98 27.49
CA ASP A 354 45.12 25.72 28.82
C ASP A 354 46.17 25.09 29.76
N PRO A 355 46.29 25.59 31.01
CA PRO A 355 47.22 25.05 31.99
C PRO A 355 46.70 23.74 32.61
N ILE A 356 47.46 22.67 32.47
CA ILE A 356 47.20 21.33 33.03
C ILE A 356 48.21 21.01 34.12
N TYR A 357 47.72 20.78 35.34
CA TYR A 357 48.56 20.42 36.48
C TYR A 357 48.80 18.92 36.55
N ASP A 358 50.07 18.51 36.43
CA ASP A 358 50.49 17.12 36.59
C ASP A 358 50.94 16.85 38.03
N ARG A 359 50.20 15.98 38.72
CA ARG A 359 50.53 15.55 40.08
C ARG A 359 51.78 14.68 40.17
N VAL A 360 52.23 14.07 39.07
CA VAL A 360 53.39 13.17 39.08
C VAL A 360 54.70 13.95 39.11
N THR A 361 54.80 15.05 38.36
CA THR A 361 55.97 15.92 38.33
C THR A 361 55.85 17.16 39.21
N ASP A 362 54.67 17.45 39.76
CA ASP A 362 54.34 18.68 40.50
C ASP A 362 54.56 19.95 39.66
N ALA A 363 54.25 19.86 38.36
CA ALA A 363 54.43 20.93 37.38
C ALA A 363 53.15 21.18 36.56
N THR A 364 53.06 22.38 35.99
CA THR A 364 51.98 22.76 35.06
C THR A 364 52.51 22.74 33.63
N TYR A 365 51.80 22.02 32.76
CA TYR A 365 52.04 21.95 31.33
C TYR A 365 50.87 22.59 30.58
N TYR A 366 50.98 22.78 29.26
CA TYR A 366 50.01 23.57 28.50
C TYR A 366 49.40 22.75 27.36
N ARG A 367 48.10 22.48 27.44
CA ARG A 367 47.34 21.82 26.38
C ARG A 367 46.82 22.84 25.40
N ILE A 368 47.04 22.61 24.11
CA ILE A 368 46.58 23.52 23.07
C ILE A 368 45.07 23.77 23.16
N ASP A 369 44.68 25.04 23.02
CA ASP A 369 43.31 25.48 22.75
C ASP A 369 43.36 26.22 21.41
N VAL A 370 42.97 25.51 20.36
CA VAL A 370 43.07 25.96 18.96
C VAL A 370 42.04 27.05 18.69
N LEU A 371 40.87 26.99 19.33
CA LEU A 371 39.85 28.03 19.21
C LEU A 371 40.33 29.35 19.81
N ASN A 372 40.86 29.32 21.02
CA ASN A 372 41.42 30.51 21.67
C ASN A 372 42.63 31.06 20.90
N ALA A 373 43.49 30.17 20.38
CA ALA A 373 44.58 30.57 19.48
C ALA A 373 44.05 31.40 18.31
N ILE A 374 43.03 30.93 17.61
CA ILE A 374 42.52 31.60 16.41
C ILE A 374 41.74 32.87 16.74
N GLN A 375 40.88 32.85 17.75
CA GLN A 375 40.05 34.01 18.12
C GLN A 375 40.87 35.23 18.59
N SER A 376 42.07 35.00 19.14
CA SER A 376 42.94 36.08 19.59
C SER A 376 43.60 36.92 18.47
N LEU A 377 43.30 36.65 17.19
CA LEU A 377 43.95 37.25 16.02
C LEU A 377 43.14 38.35 15.25
N ALA A 378 41.91 38.75 15.62
CA ALA A 378 41.01 39.63 14.81
C ALA A 378 41.05 41.18 15.08
N ALA A 379 40.60 42.05 14.13
CA ALA A 379 40.71 43.55 14.12
C ALA A 379 39.52 44.34 14.78
N ALA A 380 39.48 45.70 14.77
CA ALA A 380 38.56 46.56 15.58
C ALA A 380 37.27 47.12 14.90
N ASP A 381 36.16 47.20 15.68
CA ASP A 381 34.72 47.46 15.38
C ASP A 381 34.32 48.88 14.85
N ASP A 382 33.45 48.96 13.81
CA ASP A 382 33.06 50.20 13.09
C ASP A 382 31.58 50.66 13.26
N TYR A 383 30.61 49.75 13.46
CA TYR A 383 29.32 50.08 14.06
C TYR A 383 29.23 49.51 15.48
N GLY A 384 28.05 49.09 15.91
CA GLY A 384 27.86 48.67 17.29
C GLY A 384 27.16 47.32 17.34
N ASP A 385 27.80 46.38 18.03
CA ASP A 385 27.42 44.97 18.17
C ASP A 385 26.11 44.67 18.92
N THR A 386 25.32 45.68 19.27
CA THR A 386 24.08 45.50 20.05
C THR A 386 22.91 46.29 19.49
N ALA A 387 21.70 45.76 19.71
CA ALA A 387 20.47 46.48 19.38
C ALA A 387 20.35 47.85 20.08
N SER A 388 20.98 48.04 21.25
CA SER A 388 21.02 49.32 21.97
C SER A 388 21.96 50.36 21.34
N SER A 389 22.98 49.92 20.60
CA SER A 389 23.92 50.78 19.87
C SER A 389 23.54 50.94 18.39
N ALA A 390 22.36 50.43 17.99
CA ALA A 390 21.95 50.35 16.59
C ALA A 390 21.96 51.72 15.90
N HIS A 391 22.56 51.77 14.72
CA HIS A 391 22.58 52.95 13.88
C HIS A 391 21.20 53.21 13.26
N SER A 392 20.65 54.41 13.45
CA SER A 392 19.30 54.73 12.96
C SER A 392 19.31 55.18 11.50
N LEU A 393 18.51 54.50 10.66
CA LEU A 393 18.26 54.84 9.26
C LEU A 393 17.01 55.75 9.07
N GLY A 394 16.30 56.08 10.16
CA GLY A 394 15.11 56.93 10.14
C GLY A 394 13.82 56.25 9.67
N SER A 395 12.79 57.05 9.37
CA SER A 395 11.50 56.57 8.85
C SER A 395 11.51 56.52 7.33
N ILE A 396 11.23 55.35 6.75
CA ILE A 396 11.26 55.14 5.29
C ILE A 396 9.87 54.84 4.73
N ALA A 397 9.56 55.47 3.59
CA ALA A 397 8.34 55.20 2.82
C ALA A 397 8.62 54.33 1.59
N THR A 398 9.86 54.31 1.09
CA THR A 398 10.24 53.58 -0.12
C THR A 398 11.64 52.96 -0.03
N ARG A 399 12.72 53.72 0.18
CA ARG A 399 14.12 53.21 0.15
C ARG A 399 15.14 54.00 1.00
N ALA A 400 16.22 53.34 1.48
CA ALA A 400 17.42 53.93 2.12
C ALA A 400 18.70 53.10 1.86
N SER A 401 19.92 53.63 2.12
CA SER A 401 21.21 52.91 1.90
C SER A 401 22.34 53.34 2.86
N VAL A 402 23.26 52.43 3.23
CA VAL A 402 24.43 52.66 4.14
C VAL A 402 25.61 51.70 3.82
N GLN A 403 26.83 51.89 4.35
CA GLN A 403 28.04 51.06 4.12
C GLN A 403 28.78 50.76 5.43
N GLY A 404 29.56 49.66 5.56
CA GLY A 404 30.31 49.28 6.78
C GLY A 404 31.28 48.08 6.63
N VAL A 405 31.89 47.60 7.73
CA VAL A 405 32.87 46.48 7.77
C VAL A 405 32.69 45.54 8.98
N VAL A 406 32.43 44.26 8.71
CA VAL A 406 32.50 43.19 9.72
C VAL A 406 33.96 42.74 9.88
N ASN A 407 34.58 43.00 11.02
CA ASN A 407 36.03 42.76 11.27
C ASN A 407 36.35 41.51 12.10
N THR A 408 35.36 40.90 12.78
CA THR A 408 35.50 39.61 13.46
C THR A 408 34.31 38.69 13.16
N ALA A 409 34.47 37.37 13.33
CA ALA A 409 33.35 36.43 13.19
C ALA A 409 32.15 36.75 14.11
N ALA A 410 32.43 37.39 15.26
CA ALA A 410 31.45 37.79 16.26
C ALA A 410 30.86 39.19 16.04
N ASP A 411 31.48 40.01 15.20
CA ASP A 411 31.05 41.37 14.88
C ASP A 411 29.69 41.35 14.16
N ARG A 412 28.78 42.19 14.65
CA ARG A 412 27.41 42.33 14.17
C ARG A 412 27.04 43.81 14.13
N ASP A 413 27.08 44.44 12.97
CA ASP A 413 26.67 45.83 12.82
C ASP A 413 25.15 46.00 12.91
N TYR A 414 24.64 46.53 14.04
CA TYR A 414 23.20 46.76 14.23
C TYR A 414 22.72 48.09 13.61
N PHE A 415 21.56 48.01 12.96
CA PHE A 415 20.79 49.09 12.36
C PHE A 415 19.34 49.08 12.86
N VAL A 416 18.67 50.24 12.80
CA VAL A 416 17.22 50.35 13.04
C VAL A 416 16.55 51.25 12.02
N VAL A 417 15.39 50.83 11.50
CA VAL A 417 14.59 51.55 10.51
C VAL A 417 13.10 51.55 10.88
N THR A 418 12.38 52.66 10.67
CA THR A 418 10.94 52.75 10.95
C THR A 418 10.12 52.72 9.66
N ALA A 419 9.16 51.81 9.55
CA ALA A 419 8.33 51.68 8.36
C ALA A 419 7.19 52.71 8.32
N ALA A 420 7.05 53.48 7.24
CA ALA A 420 5.98 54.46 7.11
C ALA A 420 4.60 53.85 6.73
N ALA A 421 4.53 52.58 6.36
CA ALA A 421 3.32 51.82 5.98
C ALA A 421 3.44 50.33 6.36
N ALA A 422 2.32 49.58 6.38
CA ALA A 422 2.36 48.13 6.61
C ALA A 422 2.78 47.41 5.33
N GLY A 423 3.75 46.49 5.38
CA GLY A 423 4.47 46.00 4.21
C GLY A 423 5.55 44.99 4.43
N ARG A 424 6.01 44.32 3.38
CA ARG A 424 7.30 43.65 3.30
C ARG A 424 8.43 44.66 3.17
N LEU A 425 9.17 44.88 4.25
CA LEU A 425 10.46 45.56 4.27
C LEU A 425 11.55 44.59 3.81
N THR A 426 12.27 44.90 2.74
CA THR A 426 13.40 44.12 2.22
C THR A 426 14.71 44.87 2.42
N VAL A 427 15.70 44.24 3.05
CA VAL A 427 17.07 44.77 3.18
C VAL A 427 18.00 43.87 2.38
N GLY A 428 18.69 44.43 1.39
CA GLY A 428 19.74 43.76 0.64
C GLY A 428 21.13 44.28 1.01
N ALA A 429 22.13 43.41 0.92
CA ALA A 429 23.54 43.73 1.02
C ALA A 429 24.26 43.45 -0.29
N THR A 430 25.34 44.19 -0.54
CA THR A 430 26.43 43.79 -1.43
C THR A 430 27.67 43.74 -0.56
N ALA A 431 28.18 42.54 -0.30
CA ALA A 431 29.29 42.27 0.62
C ALA A 431 30.29 41.28 -0.01
N GLY A 432 31.53 41.29 0.48
CA GLY A 432 32.57 40.32 0.11
C GLY A 432 32.48 38.97 0.82
N PHE A 433 31.47 38.77 1.66
CA PHE A 433 31.18 37.60 2.50
C PHE A 433 29.69 37.25 2.41
N GLU A 434 29.28 36.07 2.89
CA GLU A 434 27.85 35.72 3.00
C GLU A 434 27.17 36.46 4.17
N PRO A 435 26.24 37.39 3.92
CA PRO A 435 25.63 38.16 5.01
C PRO A 435 24.76 37.26 5.90
N ILE A 436 24.98 37.36 7.21
CA ILE A 436 24.13 36.84 8.27
C ILE A 436 23.39 38.01 8.92
N TRP A 437 22.08 38.03 8.75
CA TRP A 437 21.20 39.01 9.31
C TRP A 437 20.71 38.59 10.67
N THR A 438 20.83 39.45 11.68
CA THR A 438 20.21 39.23 12.99
C THR A 438 19.04 40.18 13.16
N THR A 439 17.82 39.67 13.18
CA THR A 439 16.62 40.48 13.39
C THR A 439 15.92 40.06 14.69
N ALA A 440 14.87 40.79 15.10
CA ALA A 440 14.01 40.34 16.19
C ALA A 440 13.36 38.96 15.92
N GLY A 441 13.25 38.54 14.65
CA GLY A 441 12.72 37.25 14.23
C GLY A 441 13.75 36.11 14.20
N GLY A 442 15.00 36.38 14.58
CA GLY A 442 16.09 35.41 14.54
C GLY A 442 17.16 35.75 13.52
N VAL A 443 18.06 34.80 13.31
CA VAL A 443 19.24 34.92 12.45
C VAL A 443 18.95 34.26 11.09
N THR A 444 19.26 34.93 9.98
CA THR A 444 19.06 34.41 8.60
C THR A 444 20.27 34.72 7.72
N THR A 445 20.65 33.83 6.80
CA THR A 445 21.74 34.07 5.85
C THR A 445 21.22 34.51 4.47
N GLY A 446 22.10 35.10 3.65
CA GLY A 446 21.85 35.42 2.25
C GLY A 446 22.00 36.91 1.91
N GLN A 447 22.01 37.25 0.63
CA GLN A 447 22.27 38.62 0.16
C GLN A 447 21.15 39.62 0.53
N SER A 448 20.01 39.15 1.02
CA SER A 448 18.94 39.99 1.54
C SER A 448 18.06 39.24 2.54
N PHE A 449 17.35 39.98 3.39
CA PHE A 449 16.21 39.46 4.13
C PHE A 449 15.00 40.36 3.91
N SER A 450 13.82 39.80 4.15
CA SER A 450 12.59 40.58 4.15
C SER A 450 11.73 40.27 5.36
N VAL A 451 11.08 41.27 5.92
CA VAL A 451 10.17 41.14 7.06
C VAL A 451 8.89 41.91 6.79
N ASP A 452 7.74 41.32 7.08
CA ASP A 452 6.49 42.08 7.09
C ASP A 452 6.44 42.99 8.34
N VAL A 453 6.12 44.25 8.13
CA VAL A 453 6.11 45.31 9.12
C VAL A 453 4.73 45.97 9.14
N ALA A 454 4.27 46.40 10.30
CA ALA A 454 3.11 47.28 10.41
C ALA A 454 3.52 48.75 10.20
N ARG A 455 2.56 49.61 9.88
CA ARG A 455 2.79 51.05 9.81
C ARG A 455 3.30 51.57 11.16
N GLY A 456 4.44 52.25 11.14
CA GLY A 456 5.10 52.80 12.32
C GLY A 456 5.95 51.78 13.08
N GLN A 457 5.98 50.51 12.65
CA GLN A 457 6.85 49.50 13.25
C GLN A 457 8.31 49.82 12.95
N SER A 458 9.14 49.82 13.99
CA SER A 458 10.59 49.88 13.83
C SER A 458 11.16 48.47 13.76
N VAL A 459 12.00 48.22 12.76
CA VAL A 459 12.74 46.98 12.58
C VAL A 459 14.19 47.27 12.93
N ALA A 460 14.67 46.60 13.97
CA ALA A 460 16.09 46.50 14.26
C ALA A 460 16.64 45.24 13.58
N PHE A 461 17.78 45.37 12.93
CA PHE A 461 18.48 44.27 12.29
C PHE A 461 19.98 44.47 12.38
N ALA A 462 20.78 43.42 12.37
CA ALA A 462 22.22 43.48 12.25
C ALA A 462 22.70 42.71 11.01
N ILE A 463 23.89 43.03 10.52
CA ILE A 463 24.61 42.23 9.54
C ILE A 463 25.91 41.72 10.17
N GLY A 464 26.23 40.46 9.96
CA GLY A 464 27.52 39.85 10.27
C GLY A 464 27.94 38.92 9.14
N GLY A 465 29.16 38.39 9.15
CA GLY A 465 29.63 37.45 8.13
C GLY A 465 29.56 35.99 8.54
N GLY A 466 28.97 35.67 9.69
CA GLY A 466 28.75 34.27 10.08
C GLY A 466 29.99 33.43 10.33
N GLY A 467 31.12 34.09 10.62
CA GLY A 467 32.44 33.46 10.59
C GLY A 467 33.38 34.23 9.67
N GLU A 468 32.86 34.77 8.58
CA GLU A 468 33.60 35.56 7.59
C GLU A 468 33.66 37.05 7.98
N THR A 469 34.65 37.77 7.44
CA THR A 469 34.89 39.20 7.69
C THR A 469 35.04 39.95 6.36
N GLY A 470 34.62 41.21 6.29
CA GLY A 470 34.81 42.05 5.09
C GLY A 470 33.95 43.31 5.06
N ALA A 471 34.04 44.08 3.97
CA ALA A 471 33.24 45.29 3.76
C ALA A 471 31.89 45.00 3.09
N TYR A 472 30.87 45.82 3.39
CA TYR A 472 29.54 45.70 2.80
C TYR A 472 28.88 47.06 2.49
N SER A 473 27.82 47.00 1.67
CA SER A 473 26.87 48.09 1.43
C SER A 473 25.43 47.59 1.51
N LEU A 474 24.53 48.34 2.15
CA LEU A 474 23.13 48.00 2.38
C LEU A 474 22.18 48.84 1.53
N ASP A 475 21.09 48.19 1.11
CA ASP A 475 19.95 48.77 0.41
C ASP A 475 18.64 48.32 1.06
N VAL A 476 17.89 49.25 1.66
CA VAL A 476 16.66 48.97 2.42
C VAL A 476 15.45 49.47 1.63
N GLN A 477 14.44 48.64 1.39
CA GLN A 477 13.23 48.92 0.58
C GLN A 477 11.94 48.50 1.31
N LEU A 478 10.80 49.18 1.11
CA LEU A 478 9.50 48.83 1.71
C LEU A 478 8.39 48.66 0.65
N GLU A 479 7.75 47.48 0.62
CA GLU A 479 6.62 47.09 -0.26
C GLU A 479 5.37 46.77 0.59
N SER A 480 4.15 47.25 0.32
CA SER A 480 3.01 47.12 1.30
C SER A 480 2.23 45.77 1.28
N THR A 481 1.83 45.19 2.44
CA THR A 481 1.20 43.86 2.66
C THR A 481 0.28 43.86 3.91
N ALA A 482 -0.91 43.26 3.84
CA ALA A 482 -1.75 42.97 5.00
C ALA A 482 -2.58 41.70 4.70
N SER A 483 -2.59 40.69 5.59
CA SER A 483 -3.61 39.62 5.55
C SER A 483 -4.09 39.21 6.95
N THR A 484 -5.41 39.23 7.14
CA THR A 484 -6.16 38.65 8.25
C THR A 484 -6.33 37.13 8.05
N ALA A 485 -6.41 36.34 9.14
CA ALA A 485 -6.75 34.92 9.04
C ALA A 485 -8.06 34.74 8.26
N THR A 486 -8.08 33.80 7.32
CA THR A 486 -9.28 33.56 6.51
C THR A 486 -10.29 32.79 7.36
N ALA A 487 -11.45 33.40 7.61
CA ALA A 487 -12.53 32.75 8.36
C ALA A 487 -13.20 31.70 7.47
N LEU A 488 -13.20 30.45 7.95
CA LEU A 488 -13.85 29.30 7.30
C LEU A 488 -15.24 29.02 7.86
N GLY A 489 -15.60 29.64 8.99
CA GLY A 489 -16.87 29.38 9.67
C GLY A 489 -16.86 28.04 10.41
N GLN A 490 -18.04 27.46 10.60
CA GLN A 490 -18.19 26.14 11.20
C GLN A 490 -17.83 25.06 10.17
N VAL A 491 -16.94 24.13 10.52
CA VAL A 491 -16.42 23.12 9.60
C VAL A 491 -16.78 21.71 10.09
N ASP A 492 -17.55 21.02 9.25
CA ASP A 492 -17.79 19.58 9.22
C ASP A 492 -16.79 18.91 8.25
N LEU A 493 -16.83 19.28 6.97
CA LEU A 493 -15.90 18.89 5.92
C LEU A 493 -15.63 20.09 5.02
N LEU A 494 -14.36 20.41 4.83
CA LEU A 494 -13.92 21.50 3.97
C LEU A 494 -12.80 21.02 3.05
N SER A 495 -12.86 21.41 1.79
CA SER A 495 -11.77 21.27 0.83
C SER A 495 -11.55 22.59 0.12
N LEU A 496 -10.38 23.20 0.32
CA LEU A 496 -9.93 24.38 -0.41
C LEU A 496 -8.84 23.97 -1.38
N SER A 497 -8.98 24.34 -2.65
CA SER A 497 -7.96 24.13 -3.69
C SER A 497 -7.46 25.47 -4.19
N GLY A 498 -6.33 25.50 -4.91
CA GLY A 498 -5.81 26.76 -5.45
C GLY A 498 -5.22 27.68 -4.38
N GLN A 499 -4.89 27.16 -3.20
CA GLN A 499 -4.35 27.98 -2.12
C GLN A 499 -2.84 28.15 -2.33
N SER A 500 -2.30 29.31 -1.95
CA SER A 500 -0.85 29.56 -1.99
C SER A 500 -0.34 29.81 -0.58
N VAL A 501 0.74 29.13 -0.21
CA VAL A 501 1.48 29.35 1.03
C VAL A 501 2.91 29.74 0.71
N ALA A 502 3.38 30.83 1.33
CA ALA A 502 4.77 31.29 1.24
C ALA A 502 5.24 31.60 2.67
N GLY A 503 5.62 30.55 3.39
CA GLY A 503 5.90 30.59 4.82
C GLY A 503 4.73 30.05 5.64
N GLU A 504 3.68 30.85 5.82
CA GLU A 504 2.50 30.49 6.62
C GLU A 504 1.20 31.03 6.01
N THR A 505 0.15 30.20 6.01
CA THR A 505 -1.22 30.64 5.77
C THR A 505 -2.10 30.22 6.95
N ARG A 506 -2.95 31.14 7.42
CA ARG A 506 -3.83 30.93 8.58
C ARG A 506 -5.29 30.87 8.19
N TYR A 507 -5.94 29.83 8.67
CA TYR A 507 -7.38 29.66 8.57
C TYR A 507 -7.98 29.53 9.96
N GLN A 508 -9.11 30.19 10.18
CA GLN A 508 -9.85 30.11 11.43
C GLN A 508 -11.18 29.39 11.20
N LEU A 509 -11.47 28.38 12.01
CA LEU A 509 -12.70 27.61 11.93
C LEU A 509 -13.32 27.38 13.30
N THR A 510 -14.58 27.00 13.32
CA THR A 510 -15.29 26.51 14.51
C THR A 510 -15.57 25.03 14.33
N ALA A 511 -15.20 24.20 15.30
CA ALA A 511 -15.46 22.75 15.24
C ALA A 511 -16.98 22.49 15.28
N ALA A 512 -17.51 21.74 14.33
CA ALA A 512 -18.94 21.46 14.23
C ALA A 512 -19.42 20.43 15.26
N HIS A 513 -18.57 19.47 15.62
CA HIS A 513 -18.88 18.30 16.45
C HIS A 513 -17.81 18.04 17.51
N HIS A 514 -18.22 17.37 18.59
CA HIS A 514 -17.29 16.84 19.58
C HIS A 514 -16.61 15.60 19.00
N GLY A 515 -15.29 15.58 18.85
CA GLY A 515 -14.64 14.45 18.19
C GLY A 515 -13.26 14.76 17.64
N VAL A 516 -12.87 14.09 16.56
CA VAL A 516 -11.56 14.27 15.93
C VAL A 516 -11.65 15.39 14.90
N LEU A 517 -10.92 16.47 15.13
CA LEU A 517 -10.59 17.47 14.10
C LEU A 517 -9.30 17.02 13.40
N ALA A 518 -9.37 16.79 12.09
CA ALA A 518 -8.25 16.42 11.24
C ALA A 518 -8.06 17.47 10.14
N ALA A 519 -6.82 17.90 9.90
CA ALA A 519 -6.47 18.74 8.75
C ALA A 519 -5.36 18.05 7.96
N ARG A 520 -5.49 18.02 6.64
CA ARG A 520 -4.54 17.44 5.68
C ARG A 520 -4.17 18.46 4.59
N VAL A 521 -2.90 18.46 4.20
CA VAL A 521 -2.32 19.27 3.12
C VAL A 521 -1.49 18.39 2.18
N ASP A 522 -1.08 18.95 1.05
CA ASP A 522 -0.26 18.27 0.05
C ASP A 522 1.14 17.91 0.57
N ALA A 523 1.79 16.98 -0.15
CA ALA A 523 3.11 16.50 0.23
C ALA A 523 4.17 17.61 0.18
N GLY A 524 4.98 17.71 1.24
CA GLY A 524 6.00 18.76 1.39
C GLY A 524 5.55 19.96 2.23
N LEU A 525 4.28 20.01 2.63
CA LEU A 525 3.74 21.02 3.54
C LEU A 525 3.49 20.45 4.94
N ARG A 526 3.68 21.26 5.97
CA ARG A 526 3.32 20.90 7.35
C ARG A 526 1.98 21.53 7.72
N VAL A 527 1.17 20.83 8.48
CA VAL A 527 -0.07 21.37 9.05
C VAL A 527 -0.06 21.29 10.57
N GLU A 528 -0.60 22.33 11.21
CA GLU A 528 -0.73 22.42 12.65
C GLU A 528 -2.14 22.83 13.05
N LEU A 529 -2.65 22.23 14.13
CA LEU A 529 -3.93 22.58 14.74
C LEU A 529 -3.66 23.34 16.04
N TRP A 530 -4.23 24.53 16.14
CA TRP A 530 -4.06 25.44 17.27
C TRP A 530 -5.40 25.77 17.90
N GLN A 531 -5.40 25.89 19.23
CA GLN A 531 -6.55 26.33 20.00
C GLN A 531 -6.08 27.34 21.06
N ASN A 532 -6.73 28.51 21.13
CA ASN A 532 -6.40 29.57 22.09
C ASN A 532 -4.91 29.95 22.12
N GLY A 533 -4.24 29.94 20.97
CA GLY A 533 -2.80 30.24 20.87
C GLY A 533 -1.87 29.12 21.35
N VAL A 534 -2.39 27.93 21.63
CA VAL A 534 -1.61 26.72 21.98
C VAL A 534 -1.68 25.71 20.83
N ARG A 535 -0.54 25.12 20.45
CA ARG A 535 -0.48 24.06 19.45
C ARG A 535 -0.95 22.74 20.05
N MET A 536 -2.04 22.21 19.52
CA MET A 536 -2.63 20.95 19.99
C MET A 536 -2.09 19.74 19.22
N ALA A 537 -1.81 19.91 17.92
CA ALA A 537 -1.27 18.86 17.06
C ALA A 537 -0.44 19.43 15.91
N SER A 538 0.48 18.62 15.39
CA SER A 538 1.28 18.92 14.19
C SER A 538 1.58 17.62 13.44
N GLY A 539 1.70 17.70 12.12
CA GLY A 539 2.17 16.58 11.31
C GLY A 539 2.64 17.01 9.92
N SER A 540 3.43 16.15 9.30
CA SER A 540 4.15 16.42 8.05
C SER A 540 3.26 16.47 6.79
N GLN A 541 1.96 16.17 6.92
CA GLN A 541 0.91 16.28 5.90
C GLN A 541 -0.48 16.27 6.54
N GLU A 542 -0.62 15.65 7.72
CA GLU A 542 -1.89 15.59 8.44
C GLU A 542 -1.68 15.78 9.95
N ALA A 543 -2.54 16.57 10.59
CA ALA A 543 -2.58 16.73 12.04
C ALA A 543 -3.98 16.44 12.57
N ARG A 544 -4.06 15.85 13.77
CA ARG A 544 -5.32 15.44 14.41
C ARG A 544 -5.36 15.86 15.87
N ALA A 545 -6.49 16.40 16.31
CA ALA A 545 -6.72 16.74 17.71
C ALA A 545 -8.17 16.41 18.11
N VAL A 546 -8.40 16.22 19.41
CA VAL A 546 -9.77 16.11 19.94
C VAL A 546 -10.33 17.51 20.11
N ALA A 547 -11.45 17.79 19.44
CA ALA A 547 -12.16 19.05 19.46
C ALA A 547 -13.51 18.92 20.19
N VAL A 548 -13.92 20.00 20.84
CA VAL A 548 -15.26 20.16 21.43
C VAL A 548 -16.07 21.04 20.47
N ALA A 549 -17.33 20.69 20.21
CA ALA A 549 -18.17 21.47 19.30
C ALA A 549 -18.28 22.94 19.76
N GLY A 550 -18.33 23.86 18.81
CA GLY A 550 -18.42 25.30 19.06
C GLY A 550 -17.10 25.98 19.44
N GLN A 551 -16.01 25.23 19.70
CA GLN A 551 -14.71 25.84 19.95
C GLN A 551 -14.07 26.34 18.66
N THR A 552 -13.38 27.48 18.75
CA THR A 552 -12.61 28.05 17.65
C THR A 552 -11.21 27.44 17.59
N TRP A 553 -10.80 27.09 16.37
CA TRP A 553 -9.53 26.49 16.02
C TRP A 553 -8.85 27.30 14.93
N GLU A 554 -7.52 27.28 14.93
CA GLU A 554 -6.70 27.82 13.85
C GLU A 554 -5.94 26.68 13.18
N VAL A 555 -6.10 26.56 11.87
CA VAL A 555 -5.33 25.65 11.03
C VAL A 555 -4.21 26.47 10.40
N ARG A 556 -2.97 26.11 10.72
CA ARG A 556 -1.78 26.72 10.13
C ARG A 556 -1.18 25.78 9.12
N VAL A 557 -1.06 26.25 7.89
CA VAL A 557 -0.33 25.55 6.83
C VAL A 557 1.01 26.23 6.69
N LEU A 558 2.09 25.44 6.77
CA LEU A 558 3.45 25.93 6.72
C LEU A 558 4.22 25.27 5.58
N GLY A 559 5.01 26.07 4.88
CA GLY A 559 5.83 25.64 3.76
C GLY A 559 5.78 26.61 2.59
N GLN A 560 6.18 26.13 1.42
CA GLN A 560 6.06 26.88 0.17
C GLN A 560 5.35 26.03 -0.87
N ASP A 561 4.20 26.49 -1.30
CA ASP A 561 3.48 25.93 -2.43
C ASP A 561 2.57 27.02 -3.02
N ALA A 562 2.64 27.23 -4.34
CA ALA A 562 1.80 28.20 -5.03
C ALA A 562 0.37 27.69 -5.28
N ASN A 563 0.13 26.38 -5.12
CA ASN A 563 -1.14 25.74 -5.42
C ASN A 563 -1.31 24.43 -4.64
N TYR A 564 -1.61 24.55 -3.35
CA TYR A 564 -1.91 23.40 -2.50
C TYR A 564 -3.41 23.23 -2.24
N GLN A 565 -3.79 22.02 -1.83
CA GLN A 565 -5.10 21.66 -1.32
C GLN A 565 -5.08 21.56 0.21
N LEU A 566 -5.97 22.29 0.89
CA LEU A 566 -6.27 22.08 2.31
C LEU A 566 -7.58 21.30 2.44
N ARG A 567 -7.53 20.17 3.14
CA ARG A 567 -8.73 19.42 3.54
C ARG A 567 -8.85 19.40 5.05
N VAL A 568 -10.01 19.75 5.58
CA VAL A 568 -10.28 19.71 7.03
C VAL A 568 -11.56 18.91 7.27
N SER A 569 -11.54 18.02 8.25
CA SER A 569 -12.69 17.22 8.66
C SER A 569 -12.86 17.23 10.17
N ASN A 570 -14.10 17.38 10.62
CA ASN A 570 -14.55 17.22 11.99
C ASN A 570 -15.78 16.30 12.06
N GLN A 571 -15.81 15.27 11.20
CA GLN A 571 -16.98 14.42 11.00
C GLN A 571 -17.07 13.23 11.96
N VAL A 572 -16.05 12.91 12.75
CA VAL A 572 -16.01 11.68 13.55
C VAL A 572 -15.99 11.98 15.05
N SER A 573 -17.03 11.54 15.76
CA SER A 573 -17.12 11.54 17.22
C SER A 573 -16.86 10.15 17.78
N VAL A 574 -16.11 10.05 18.88
CA VAL A 574 -15.89 8.79 19.60
C VAL A 574 -16.22 9.00 21.07
N ALA A 575 -17.23 8.29 21.59
CA ALA A 575 -17.65 8.40 22.98
C ALA A 575 -18.29 7.10 23.48
N GLY A 576 -17.90 6.63 24.68
CA GLY A 576 -18.68 5.63 25.42
C GLY A 576 -18.84 4.25 24.75
N GLY A 577 -17.93 3.83 23.87
CA GLY A 577 -18.04 2.56 23.16
C GLY A 577 -18.82 2.64 21.84
N SER A 578 -19.16 3.85 21.39
CA SER A 578 -19.74 4.15 20.08
C SER A 578 -18.92 5.19 19.30
N ALA A 579 -18.88 5.01 17.98
CA ALA A 579 -18.37 5.99 17.04
C ALA A 579 -19.51 6.51 16.17
N THR A 580 -19.55 7.83 15.97
CA THR A 580 -20.55 8.49 15.13
C THR A 580 -19.86 9.26 14.01
N VAL A 581 -20.30 9.03 12.77
CA VAL A 581 -19.95 9.84 11.61
C VAL A 581 -21.08 10.80 11.32
N HIS A 582 -20.76 12.09 11.30
CA HIS A 582 -21.66 13.18 10.94
C HIS A 582 -21.43 13.53 9.47
N GLY A 583 -22.46 13.31 8.66
CA GLY A 583 -22.47 13.66 7.24
C GLY A 583 -22.39 15.16 7.03
N SER A 584 -21.89 15.56 5.87
CA SER A 584 -21.79 16.94 5.44
C SER A 584 -23.01 17.36 4.60
N ALA A 585 -23.00 18.58 4.07
CA ALA A 585 -24.03 19.04 3.11
C ALA A 585 -23.70 18.70 1.65
N GLY A 586 -22.54 18.09 1.38
CA GLY A 586 -22.15 17.58 0.05
C GLY A 586 -21.91 16.08 0.07
N ALA A 587 -21.53 15.51 -1.08
CA ALA A 587 -21.29 14.08 -1.21
C ALA A 587 -20.22 13.55 -0.25
N ASP A 588 -20.60 12.57 0.56
CA ASP A 588 -19.78 11.89 1.55
C ASP A 588 -19.44 10.45 1.12
N SER A 589 -18.18 10.04 1.35
CA SER A 589 -17.72 8.67 1.10
C SER A 589 -17.24 8.04 2.40
N VAL A 590 -17.90 6.96 2.82
CA VAL A 590 -17.59 6.24 4.06
C VAL A 590 -17.26 4.78 3.75
N ARG A 591 -16.12 4.31 4.22
CA ARG A 591 -15.70 2.90 4.12
C ARG A 591 -15.43 2.32 5.50
N TRP A 592 -16.07 1.22 5.84
CA TRP A 592 -15.88 0.48 7.09
C TRP A 592 -15.27 -0.90 6.84
N GLU A 593 -14.04 -1.11 7.29
CA GLU A 593 -13.35 -2.40 7.25
C GLU A 593 -13.42 -3.05 8.63
N SER A 594 -14.48 -3.83 8.83
CA SER A 594 -14.90 -4.31 10.15
C SER A 594 -13.92 -5.27 10.84
N ASP A 595 -13.19 -6.06 10.06
CA ASP A 595 -12.20 -7.02 10.57
C ASP A 595 -10.92 -6.31 11.06
N PHE A 596 -10.63 -5.12 10.52
CA PHE A 596 -9.46 -4.31 10.88
C PHE A 596 -9.80 -3.16 11.84
N GLY A 597 -11.09 -2.92 12.12
CA GLY A 597 -11.53 -1.77 12.90
C GLY A 597 -11.18 -0.44 12.24
N ARG A 598 -11.10 -0.39 10.89
CA ARG A 598 -10.68 0.81 10.15
C ARG A 598 -11.87 1.47 9.49
N LEU A 599 -12.15 2.71 9.90
CA LEU A 599 -13.17 3.57 9.33
C LEU A 599 -12.49 4.64 8.48
N THR A 600 -12.89 4.83 7.24
CA THR A 600 -12.42 5.92 6.38
C THR A 600 -13.60 6.80 6.00
N VAL A 601 -13.53 8.09 6.30
CA VAL A 601 -14.56 9.09 5.98
C VAL A 601 -13.90 10.16 5.12
N ASN A 602 -14.35 10.32 3.88
CA ASN A 602 -13.82 11.27 2.91
C ASN A 602 -12.30 11.22 2.73
N GLY A 603 -11.70 10.03 2.87
CA GLY A 603 -10.26 9.81 2.76
C GLY A 603 -9.45 10.05 4.05
N PHE A 604 -10.11 10.42 5.16
CA PHE A 604 -9.53 10.41 6.50
C PHE A 604 -9.78 9.05 7.14
N SER A 605 -8.72 8.32 7.51
CA SER A 605 -8.84 7.03 8.19
C SER A 605 -8.78 7.15 9.71
N TYR A 606 -9.54 6.32 10.41
CA TYR A 606 -9.69 6.27 11.87
C TYR A 606 -9.64 4.80 12.31
N THR A 607 -9.04 4.53 13.47
CA THR A 607 -9.11 3.21 14.11
C THR A 607 -10.25 3.26 15.13
N ILE A 608 -11.29 2.45 14.90
CA ILE A 608 -12.48 2.38 15.72
C ILE A 608 -12.51 0.99 16.38
N THR A 609 -12.39 0.98 17.70
CA THR A 609 -12.52 -0.24 18.53
C THR A 609 -13.94 -0.42 19.06
N ASP A 610 -14.80 0.56 18.82
CA ASP A 610 -16.16 0.64 19.33
C ASP A 610 -17.06 -0.47 18.77
N LYS A 611 -18.07 -0.83 19.56
CA LYS A 611 -19.02 -1.89 19.22
C LYS A 611 -20.25 -1.37 18.48
N GLN A 612 -20.48 -0.06 18.50
CA GLN A 612 -21.64 0.57 17.86
C GLN A 612 -21.14 1.66 16.92
N LEU A 613 -21.46 1.55 15.64
CA LEU A 613 -21.11 2.54 14.64
C LEU A 613 -22.38 3.17 14.09
N SER A 614 -22.52 4.49 14.26
CA SER A 614 -23.64 5.28 13.73
C SER A 614 -23.11 6.17 12.61
N LEU A 615 -23.61 6.02 11.39
CA LEU A 615 -23.16 6.76 10.22
C LEU A 615 -24.32 7.61 9.69
N SER A 616 -24.04 8.85 9.32
CA SER A 616 -24.97 9.72 8.61
C SER A 616 -24.29 10.22 7.34
N GLY A 617 -24.94 10.09 6.18
CA GLY A 617 -24.47 10.67 4.92
C GLY A 617 -24.69 12.18 4.85
N GLY A 618 -25.78 12.66 5.44
CA GLY A 618 -26.07 14.09 5.52
C GLY A 618 -26.91 14.53 4.34
N GLY A 619 -26.44 15.49 3.56
CA GLY A 619 -27.05 15.86 2.29
C GLY A 619 -26.01 15.77 1.19
N GLY A 620 -26.41 15.34 0.00
CA GLY A 620 -25.43 15.05 -1.06
C GLY A 620 -25.85 13.80 -1.81
N SER A 621 -24.88 13.15 -2.45
CA SER A 621 -25.01 11.79 -2.96
C SER A 621 -23.92 10.98 -2.27
N ASP A 622 -24.34 10.17 -1.32
CA ASP A 622 -23.47 9.62 -0.29
C ASP A 622 -23.27 8.12 -0.49
N GLN A 623 -22.03 7.68 -0.30
CA GLN A 623 -21.63 6.28 -0.49
C GLN A 623 -21.15 5.65 0.82
N LEU A 624 -21.69 4.48 1.13
CA LEU A 624 -21.24 3.61 2.20
C LEU A 624 -20.70 2.30 1.61
N GLU A 625 -19.46 1.97 1.94
CA GLU A 625 -18.88 0.65 1.69
C GLU A 625 -18.57 -0.07 3.01
N VAL A 626 -19.07 -1.29 3.17
CA VAL A 626 -18.76 -2.15 4.32
C VAL A 626 -18.04 -3.40 3.86
N VAL A 627 -16.90 -3.71 4.47
CA VAL A 627 -16.06 -4.86 4.12
C VAL A 627 -15.76 -5.73 5.34
N GLY A 628 -15.86 -7.04 5.15
CA GLY A 628 -15.59 -8.04 6.18
C GLY A 628 -16.80 -8.31 7.07
N GLY A 629 -16.65 -9.27 7.99
CA GLY A 629 -17.71 -9.69 8.92
C GLY A 629 -18.80 -10.56 8.30
N ALA A 630 -19.51 -11.31 9.15
CA ALA A 630 -20.70 -12.08 8.78
C ALA A 630 -21.91 -11.41 9.43
N TRP A 631 -22.83 -10.89 8.61
CA TRP A 631 -23.83 -9.92 9.07
C TRP A 631 -25.26 -10.44 8.91
N THR A 632 -26.13 -10.03 9.82
CA THR A 632 -27.55 -9.88 9.51
C THR A 632 -27.76 -8.44 9.05
N ALA A 633 -27.99 -8.25 7.76
CA ALA A 633 -28.07 -6.95 7.10
C ALA A 633 -29.50 -6.64 6.62
N SER A 634 -29.93 -5.40 6.81
CA SER A 634 -31.18 -4.85 6.29
C SER A 634 -30.84 -3.53 5.60
N LEU A 635 -31.01 -3.46 4.28
CA LEU A 635 -30.64 -2.31 3.47
C LEU A 635 -31.86 -1.75 2.73
N ALA A 636 -32.03 -0.44 2.78
CA ALA A 636 -33.05 0.33 2.08
C ALA A 636 -32.41 1.61 1.54
N ALA A 637 -33.11 2.32 0.66
CA ALA A 637 -32.71 3.67 0.25
C ALA A 637 -32.57 4.58 1.49
N GLY A 638 -31.36 5.09 1.73
CA GLY A 638 -31.08 5.97 2.86
C GLY A 638 -31.07 5.30 4.24
N ASP A 639 -31.16 3.97 4.37
CA ASP A 639 -31.08 3.28 5.67
C ASP A 639 -30.38 1.92 5.51
N ALA A 640 -29.31 1.70 6.29
CA ALA A 640 -28.63 0.41 6.36
C ALA A 640 -28.38 0.02 7.82
N ARG A 641 -28.80 -1.20 8.18
CA ARG A 641 -28.58 -1.80 9.50
C ARG A 641 -27.86 -3.12 9.34
N LEU A 642 -26.67 -3.24 9.92
CA LEU A 642 -25.89 -4.46 9.93
C LEU A 642 -25.60 -4.88 11.38
N GLN A 643 -25.88 -6.13 11.72
CA GLN A 643 -25.70 -6.66 13.07
C GLN A 643 -24.89 -7.96 13.06
N GLN A 644 -23.97 -8.10 14.00
CA GLN A 644 -23.25 -9.33 14.31
C GLN A 644 -23.00 -9.40 15.83
N ALA A 645 -22.51 -10.54 16.33
CA ALA A 645 -22.34 -10.75 17.78
C ALA A 645 -21.51 -9.62 18.43
N GLY A 646 -22.17 -8.77 19.23
CA GLY A 646 -21.55 -7.67 19.96
C GLY A 646 -21.12 -6.47 19.10
N ARG A 647 -21.53 -6.38 17.83
CA ARG A 647 -21.27 -5.21 16.97
C ARG A 647 -22.51 -4.83 16.14
N THR A 648 -22.79 -3.54 16.04
CA THR A 648 -23.83 -3.01 15.15
C THR A 648 -23.28 -1.84 14.33
N LEU A 649 -23.78 -1.72 13.10
CA LEU A 649 -23.63 -0.57 12.24
C LEU A 649 -25.02 -0.11 11.85
N GLN A 650 -25.32 1.16 12.11
CA GLN A 650 -26.51 1.83 11.61
C GLN A 650 -26.04 2.99 10.75
N ALA A 651 -26.53 3.08 9.52
CA ALA A 651 -26.23 4.14 8.59
C ALA A 651 -27.50 4.74 8.03
N THR A 652 -27.58 6.07 7.95
CA THR A 652 -28.73 6.79 7.39
C THR A 652 -28.29 7.84 6.37
N GLY A 653 -29.13 8.10 5.37
CA GLY A 653 -28.86 9.07 4.31
C GLY A 653 -27.75 8.65 3.35
N PHE A 654 -27.64 7.36 3.02
CA PHE A 654 -26.73 6.87 1.98
C PHE A 654 -27.53 6.32 0.81
N GLU A 655 -27.31 6.86 -0.40
CA GLU A 655 -27.95 6.40 -1.63
C GLU A 655 -27.20 5.21 -2.26
N LEU A 656 -25.88 5.17 -2.08
CA LEU A 656 -25.03 4.11 -2.64
C LEU A 656 -24.49 3.25 -1.49
N VAL A 657 -24.94 2.01 -1.38
CA VAL A 657 -24.50 1.10 -0.31
C VAL A 657 -23.92 -0.17 -0.90
N ASP A 658 -22.63 -0.38 -0.68
CA ASP A 658 -21.87 -1.56 -1.08
C ASP A 658 -21.48 -2.40 0.16
N VAL A 659 -21.92 -3.66 0.25
CA VAL A 659 -21.57 -4.55 1.38
C VAL A 659 -20.85 -5.80 0.88
N GLN A 660 -19.57 -5.94 1.21
CA GLN A 660 -18.76 -7.13 0.96
C GLN A 660 -18.64 -7.94 2.26
N ALA A 661 -19.62 -8.82 2.50
CA ALA A 661 -19.65 -9.68 3.67
C ALA A 661 -18.91 -11.01 3.44
N THR A 662 -18.61 -11.70 4.52
CA THR A 662 -18.08 -13.09 4.49
C THR A 662 -19.19 -14.14 4.62
N GLY A 663 -20.43 -13.71 4.89
CA GLY A 663 -21.59 -14.56 5.09
C GLY A 663 -22.73 -13.86 5.84
N GLY A 664 -23.78 -14.60 6.15
CA GLY A 664 -24.93 -14.15 6.92
C GLY A 664 -26.23 -14.08 6.11
N ALA A 665 -27.13 -13.18 6.50
CA ALA A 665 -28.44 -13.01 5.89
C ALA A 665 -28.69 -11.54 5.52
N LEU A 666 -29.36 -11.31 4.39
CA LEU A 666 -29.60 -9.99 3.82
C LEU A 666 -31.09 -9.80 3.54
N THR A 667 -31.62 -8.66 3.96
CA THR A 667 -32.91 -8.13 3.50
C THR A 667 -32.69 -6.84 2.73
N LEU A 668 -33.16 -6.77 1.48
CA LEU A 668 -33.17 -5.60 0.62
C LEU A 668 -34.59 -5.03 0.54
N HIS A 669 -34.72 -3.72 0.68
CA HIS A 669 -35.99 -3.01 0.62
C HIS A 669 -35.94 -2.00 -0.53
N GLY A 670 -36.87 -2.17 -1.47
CA GLY A 670 -37.15 -1.28 -2.57
C GLY A 670 -37.81 0.01 -2.12
N GLY A 671 -37.83 0.98 -3.03
CA GLY A 671 -38.52 2.25 -2.89
C GLY A 671 -40.01 2.12 -3.19
N SER A 672 -40.64 3.23 -3.55
CA SER A 672 -42.04 3.28 -4.00
C SER A 672 -42.19 3.48 -5.52
N GLY A 673 -41.06 3.50 -6.23
CA GLY A 673 -40.98 3.62 -7.68
C GLY A 673 -40.33 2.37 -8.28
N ALA A 674 -40.21 2.33 -9.61
CA ALA A 674 -39.67 1.16 -10.30
C ALA A 674 -38.23 0.81 -9.87
N ASP A 675 -38.06 -0.42 -9.40
CA ASP A 675 -36.81 -0.99 -8.91
C ASP A 675 -36.36 -2.19 -9.74
N GLN A 676 -35.04 -2.40 -9.78
CA GLN A 676 -34.41 -3.51 -10.48
C GLN A 676 -33.58 -4.35 -9.51
N LEU A 677 -34.00 -5.59 -9.28
CA LEU A 677 -33.27 -6.60 -8.53
C LEU A 677 -32.42 -7.46 -9.48
N ARG A 678 -31.18 -7.71 -9.09
CA ARG A 678 -30.35 -8.79 -9.64
C ARG A 678 -29.87 -9.67 -8.50
N LEU A 679 -30.14 -10.96 -8.58
CA LEU A 679 -29.82 -11.94 -7.55
C LEU A 679 -29.09 -13.15 -8.17
N ALA A 680 -27.99 -13.57 -7.57
CA ALA A 680 -27.18 -14.73 -7.97
C ALA A 680 -26.47 -15.36 -6.76
N ASP A 681 -25.80 -16.52 -6.91
CA ASP A 681 -25.06 -17.13 -5.80
C ASP A 681 -24.01 -16.15 -5.23
N GLY A 682 -24.19 -15.80 -3.96
CA GLY A 682 -23.28 -14.91 -3.23
C GLY A 682 -23.31 -13.45 -3.65
N SER A 683 -24.25 -13.00 -4.50
CA SER A 683 -24.36 -11.59 -4.88
C SER A 683 -25.80 -11.12 -5.06
N ALA A 684 -26.09 -9.91 -4.61
CA ALA A 684 -27.38 -9.27 -4.80
C ALA A 684 -27.24 -7.77 -5.01
N ALA A 685 -27.99 -7.20 -5.95
CA ALA A 685 -28.06 -5.78 -6.18
C ALA A 685 -29.51 -5.33 -6.39
N LEU A 686 -29.91 -4.24 -5.75
CA LEU A 686 -31.20 -3.59 -5.90
C LEU A 686 -30.98 -2.12 -6.27
N THR A 687 -31.52 -1.69 -7.40
CA THR A 687 -31.31 -0.34 -7.94
C THR A 687 -32.66 0.32 -8.19
N GLY A 688 -32.86 1.51 -7.62
CA GLY A 688 -33.98 2.40 -7.93
C GLY A 688 -33.50 3.67 -8.64
N ALA A 689 -34.39 4.65 -8.78
CA ALA A 689 -34.07 5.91 -9.47
C ALA A 689 -32.92 6.71 -8.81
N ASP A 690 -32.93 6.76 -7.47
CA ASP A 690 -32.03 7.62 -6.68
C ASP A 690 -31.12 6.82 -5.73
N TYR A 691 -31.09 5.49 -5.83
CA TYR A 691 -30.29 4.65 -4.94
C TYR A 691 -29.79 3.37 -5.60
N ARG A 692 -28.69 2.82 -5.08
CA ARG A 692 -28.13 1.53 -5.46
C ARG A 692 -27.61 0.81 -4.23
N LEU A 693 -28.17 -0.36 -3.98
CA LEU A 693 -27.72 -1.33 -2.98
C LEU A 693 -27.02 -2.48 -3.70
N SER A 694 -25.79 -2.81 -3.32
CA SER A 694 -25.02 -3.89 -3.93
C SER A 694 -24.29 -4.68 -2.85
N THR A 695 -24.33 -6.01 -2.94
CA THR A 695 -23.82 -6.89 -1.89
C THR A 695 -23.11 -8.10 -2.47
N LEU A 696 -22.09 -8.55 -1.75
CA LEU A 696 -21.35 -9.78 -1.99
C LEU A 696 -21.26 -10.59 -0.70
N GLY A 697 -21.22 -11.92 -0.83
CA GLY A 697 -21.01 -12.89 0.25
C GLY A 697 -22.27 -13.36 0.97
N PHE A 698 -23.45 -12.80 0.69
CA PHE A 698 -24.71 -13.29 1.23
C PHE A 698 -25.30 -14.39 0.36
N ARG A 699 -25.60 -15.55 0.97
CA ARG A 699 -26.30 -16.68 0.31
C ARG A 699 -27.75 -16.86 0.77
N HIS A 700 -28.19 -16.07 1.76
CA HIS A 700 -29.59 -15.99 2.19
C HIS A 700 -30.07 -14.56 1.98
N VAL A 701 -30.85 -14.33 0.91
CA VAL A 701 -31.29 -12.99 0.51
C VAL A 701 -32.80 -12.94 0.40
N THR A 702 -33.41 -11.94 1.02
CA THR A 702 -34.81 -11.54 0.81
C THR A 702 -34.83 -10.15 0.20
N ALA A 703 -35.54 -9.95 -0.90
CA ALA A 703 -35.74 -8.65 -1.53
C ALA A 703 -37.23 -8.32 -1.57
N LEU A 704 -37.58 -7.09 -1.24
CA LEU A 704 -38.96 -6.58 -1.19
C LEU A 704 -39.05 -5.37 -2.13
N GLY A 705 -39.90 -5.37 -3.14
CA GLY A 705 -40.05 -4.26 -4.09
C GLY A 705 -40.69 -3.01 -3.47
N ASN A 706 -41.61 -3.17 -2.52
CA ASN A 706 -42.33 -2.09 -1.81
C ASN A 706 -43.15 -1.12 -2.71
N GLY A 707 -43.33 -1.45 -3.99
CA GLY A 707 -44.28 -0.84 -4.90
C GLY A 707 -43.59 -0.09 -6.02
N GLY A 708 -44.15 -0.15 -7.22
CA GLY A 708 -43.47 0.31 -8.43
C GLY A 708 -43.90 -0.57 -9.60
N ASP A 709 -43.20 -0.44 -10.73
CA ASP A 709 -43.18 -1.47 -11.78
C ASP A 709 -41.79 -2.12 -11.66
N ASP A 710 -41.72 -3.14 -10.80
CA ASP A 710 -40.47 -3.69 -10.31
C ASP A 710 -40.08 -4.92 -11.14
N SER A 711 -38.77 -5.07 -11.38
CA SER A 711 -38.24 -6.18 -12.16
C SER A 711 -37.11 -6.91 -11.44
N ALA A 712 -37.05 -8.24 -11.61
CA ALA A 712 -36.02 -9.07 -11.00
C ALA A 712 -35.34 -9.97 -12.04
N THR A 713 -34.02 -10.00 -12.02
CA THR A 713 -33.20 -11.01 -12.69
C THR A 713 -32.61 -11.96 -11.66
N ILE A 714 -32.92 -13.25 -11.77
CA ILE A 714 -32.46 -14.30 -10.85
C ILE A 714 -31.57 -15.26 -11.64
N ILE A 715 -30.41 -15.61 -11.10
CA ILE A 715 -29.43 -16.49 -11.76
C ILE A 715 -29.15 -17.66 -10.82
N ASP A 716 -29.17 -18.86 -11.37
CA ASP A 716 -28.84 -20.11 -10.69
C ASP A 716 -27.41 -20.16 -10.11
N SER A 717 -27.14 -21.25 -9.44
CA SER A 717 -25.83 -21.67 -8.98
C SER A 717 -25.39 -22.89 -9.79
N SER A 718 -24.18 -23.39 -9.54
CA SER A 718 -23.71 -24.63 -10.18
C SER A 718 -24.30 -25.92 -9.58
N ALA A 719 -25.35 -25.81 -8.77
CA ALA A 719 -26.02 -26.93 -8.11
C ALA A 719 -27.41 -27.10 -8.70
N ASP A 720 -28.04 -28.26 -8.50
CA ASP A 720 -29.44 -28.45 -8.90
C ASP A 720 -30.34 -27.46 -8.14
N ASP A 721 -30.87 -26.48 -8.85
CA ASP A 721 -31.67 -25.40 -8.29
C ASP A 721 -33.17 -25.55 -8.61
N GLU A 722 -33.99 -25.12 -7.65
CA GLU A 722 -35.43 -25.06 -7.78
C GLU A 722 -35.89 -23.60 -7.74
N PHE A 723 -36.54 -23.15 -8.81
CA PHE A 723 -37.19 -21.87 -8.93
C PHE A 723 -38.71 -22.01 -8.81
N PHE A 724 -39.31 -21.21 -7.95
CA PHE A 724 -40.76 -21.13 -7.74
C PHE A 724 -41.22 -19.72 -8.06
N GLY A 725 -42.23 -19.57 -8.91
CA GLY A 725 -42.88 -18.30 -9.20
C GLY A 725 -44.39 -18.37 -9.05
N ARG A 726 -44.96 -17.44 -8.29
CA ARG A 726 -46.40 -17.20 -8.17
C ARG A 726 -46.67 -15.70 -8.08
N GLU A 727 -47.93 -15.30 -8.01
CA GLU A 727 -48.34 -13.90 -7.84
C GLU A 727 -47.51 -13.16 -6.75
N GLY A 728 -46.77 -12.14 -7.19
CA GLY A 728 -45.98 -11.24 -6.35
C GLY A 728 -44.86 -11.90 -5.54
N PHE A 729 -44.50 -13.16 -5.80
CA PHE A 729 -43.53 -13.91 -5.01
C PHE A 729 -42.73 -14.87 -5.87
N VAL A 730 -41.41 -14.78 -5.78
CA VAL A 730 -40.50 -15.77 -6.35
C VAL A 730 -39.49 -16.25 -5.31
N LEU A 731 -39.09 -17.51 -5.44
CA LEU A 731 -38.13 -18.18 -4.58
C LEU A 731 -37.18 -19.00 -5.45
N ILE A 732 -35.89 -18.93 -5.16
CA ILE A 732 -34.88 -19.86 -5.66
C ILE A 732 -34.19 -20.54 -4.46
N ARG A 733 -33.96 -21.85 -4.57
CA ARG A 733 -33.25 -22.65 -3.56
C ARG A 733 -32.39 -23.75 -4.19
N GLY A 734 -31.28 -24.06 -3.55
CA GLY A 734 -30.34 -25.10 -3.96
C GLY A 734 -28.93 -24.70 -3.50
N GLY A 735 -28.14 -24.09 -4.38
CA GLY A 735 -26.81 -23.57 -4.03
C GLY A 735 -26.83 -22.28 -3.20
N TYR A 736 -27.93 -21.52 -3.28
CA TYR A 736 -28.23 -20.39 -2.40
C TYR A 736 -29.74 -20.27 -2.17
N TYR A 737 -30.16 -19.40 -1.25
CA TYR A 737 -31.56 -19.14 -0.94
C TYR A 737 -31.90 -17.69 -1.23
N GLY A 738 -32.82 -17.48 -2.18
CA GLY A 738 -33.21 -16.17 -2.66
C GLY A 738 -34.73 -16.02 -2.69
N VAL A 739 -35.26 -14.97 -2.07
CA VAL A 739 -36.67 -14.61 -2.14
C VAL A 739 -36.80 -13.21 -2.72
N ALA A 740 -37.70 -13.01 -3.67
CA ALA A 740 -38.10 -11.67 -4.12
C ALA A 740 -39.62 -11.53 -4.05
N GLN A 741 -40.10 -10.46 -3.41
CA GLN A 741 -41.53 -10.18 -3.21
C GLN A 741 -41.89 -8.82 -3.79
N GLY A 742 -43.03 -8.72 -4.45
CA GLY A 742 -43.48 -7.49 -5.10
C GLY A 742 -42.62 -7.11 -6.30
N PHE A 743 -42.24 -8.08 -7.14
CA PHE A 743 -41.59 -7.85 -8.43
C PHE A 743 -42.50 -8.42 -9.52
N GLU A 744 -43.05 -7.56 -10.37
CA GLU A 744 -44.03 -7.93 -11.40
C GLU A 744 -43.37 -8.65 -12.58
N ASN A 745 -42.16 -8.24 -12.94
CA ASN A 745 -41.45 -8.74 -14.11
C ASN A 745 -40.20 -9.51 -13.72
N VAL A 746 -40.25 -10.84 -13.72
CA VAL A 746 -39.14 -11.69 -13.27
C VAL A 746 -38.54 -12.48 -14.43
N THR A 747 -37.22 -12.48 -14.55
CA THR A 747 -36.47 -13.36 -15.45
C THR A 747 -35.50 -14.22 -14.65
N ALA A 748 -35.67 -15.53 -14.68
CA ALA A 748 -34.76 -16.51 -14.08
C ALA A 748 -33.88 -17.15 -15.17
N HIS A 749 -32.59 -17.32 -14.89
CA HIS A 749 -31.61 -17.95 -15.77
C HIS A 749 -31.00 -19.17 -15.09
N ALA A 750 -31.09 -20.33 -15.75
CA ALA A 750 -30.32 -21.53 -15.46
C ALA A 750 -29.14 -21.59 -16.45
N THR A 751 -27.95 -21.20 -15.99
CA THR A 751 -26.74 -20.98 -16.81
C THR A 751 -25.46 -21.48 -16.17
N GLU A 752 -25.44 -21.72 -14.85
CA GLU A 752 -24.27 -22.12 -14.08
C GLU A 752 -24.15 -23.66 -13.91
N GLY A 753 -25.15 -24.39 -14.41
CA GLY A 753 -25.16 -25.84 -14.57
C GLY A 753 -25.78 -26.58 -13.40
N GLY A 754 -26.31 -27.77 -13.66
CA GLY A 754 -27.18 -28.48 -12.73
C GLY A 754 -28.26 -29.20 -13.53
N VAL A 755 -29.22 -29.83 -12.86
CA VAL A 755 -30.51 -30.18 -13.46
C VAL A 755 -31.58 -29.36 -12.77
N ASP A 756 -31.91 -28.24 -13.39
CA ASP A 756 -32.70 -27.20 -12.77
C ASP A 756 -34.18 -27.35 -13.07
N ARG A 757 -34.99 -26.89 -12.12
CA ARG A 757 -36.44 -26.99 -12.20
C ARG A 757 -37.11 -25.65 -11.92
N VAL A 758 -38.07 -25.30 -12.76
CA VAL A 758 -38.95 -24.15 -12.59
C VAL A 758 -40.39 -24.60 -12.36
N MET A 759 -41.06 -24.03 -11.35
CA MET A 759 -42.46 -24.23 -11.02
C MET A 759 -43.17 -22.89 -11.04
N LEU A 760 -44.07 -22.70 -12.00
CA LEU A 760 -44.81 -21.45 -12.23
C LEU A 760 -46.30 -21.66 -11.98
N TYR A 761 -46.89 -20.79 -11.18
CA TYR A 761 -48.29 -20.84 -10.77
C TYR A 761 -49.06 -19.65 -11.36
N ASP A 762 -50.29 -19.91 -11.74
CA ASP A 762 -51.27 -18.93 -12.22
C ASP A 762 -51.73 -17.93 -11.14
N THR A 763 -52.60 -17.04 -11.55
CA THR A 763 -53.45 -16.18 -10.70
C THR A 763 -54.88 -16.70 -10.71
N ALA A 764 -55.84 -15.93 -10.18
CA ALA A 764 -57.26 -16.27 -10.33
C ALA A 764 -57.89 -15.75 -11.64
N GLY A 765 -57.10 -15.07 -12.50
CA GLY A 765 -57.53 -14.52 -13.79
C GLY A 765 -57.23 -15.46 -14.96
N ASP A 766 -57.46 -14.98 -16.19
CA ASP A 766 -57.10 -15.74 -17.39
C ASP A 766 -55.61 -15.55 -17.71
N ASP A 767 -54.85 -16.64 -17.64
CA ASP A 767 -53.38 -16.64 -17.71
C ASP A 767 -52.84 -17.53 -18.86
N GLU A 768 -51.60 -17.28 -19.28
CA GLU A 768 -50.93 -18.01 -20.36
C GLU A 768 -49.59 -18.59 -19.92
N PHE A 769 -49.44 -19.91 -20.01
CA PHE A 769 -48.19 -20.62 -19.83
C PHE A 769 -47.58 -21.00 -21.19
N PHE A 770 -46.31 -20.70 -21.40
CA PHE A 770 -45.54 -21.14 -22.57
C PHE A 770 -44.33 -21.93 -22.11
N ALA A 771 -44.02 -23.04 -22.78
CA ALA A 771 -42.79 -23.78 -22.49
C ALA A 771 -42.21 -24.49 -23.72
N SER A 772 -40.94 -24.23 -23.99
CA SER A 772 -40.11 -24.89 -25.02
C SER A 772 -38.84 -25.47 -24.40
N ALA A 773 -37.98 -26.11 -25.18
CA ALA A 773 -36.71 -26.68 -24.71
C ALA A 773 -35.79 -25.68 -23.96
N THR A 774 -35.87 -24.37 -24.25
CA THR A 774 -34.95 -23.36 -23.68
C THR A 774 -35.63 -22.26 -22.88
N ARG A 775 -36.96 -22.16 -22.93
CA ARG A 775 -37.72 -21.04 -22.35
C ARG A 775 -39.04 -21.52 -21.80
N SER A 776 -39.34 -21.14 -20.56
CA SER A 776 -40.66 -21.25 -19.93
C SER A 776 -41.12 -19.88 -19.50
N GLU A 777 -42.42 -19.61 -19.58
CA GLU A 777 -42.97 -18.28 -19.33
C GLU A 777 -44.38 -18.43 -18.78
N MET A 778 -44.69 -17.74 -17.69
CA MET A 778 -46.04 -17.56 -17.18
C MET A 778 -46.39 -16.08 -17.30
N ARG A 779 -47.39 -15.77 -18.12
CA ARG A 779 -47.96 -14.43 -18.29
C ARG A 779 -49.25 -14.37 -17.53
N THR A 780 -49.33 -13.43 -16.60
CA THR A 780 -50.53 -13.21 -15.81
C THR A 780 -51.00 -11.78 -15.90
N THR A 781 -52.18 -11.52 -15.36
CA THR A 781 -52.74 -10.15 -15.29
C THR A 781 -51.92 -9.19 -14.41
N VAL A 782 -51.08 -9.72 -13.52
CA VAL A 782 -50.28 -8.95 -12.55
C VAL A 782 -48.80 -8.84 -12.93
N GLY A 783 -48.31 -9.64 -13.88
CA GLY A 783 -46.90 -9.67 -14.21
C GLY A 783 -46.49 -10.78 -15.16
N THR A 784 -45.20 -10.89 -15.44
CA THR A 784 -44.65 -11.97 -16.28
C THR A 784 -43.43 -12.57 -15.61
N THR A 785 -43.42 -13.90 -15.49
CA THR A 785 -42.23 -14.66 -15.06
C THR A 785 -41.69 -15.47 -16.23
N VAL A 786 -40.44 -15.20 -16.62
CA VAL A 786 -39.71 -15.93 -17.65
C VAL A 786 -38.61 -16.75 -16.99
N ALA A 787 -38.48 -18.02 -17.35
CA ALA A 787 -37.41 -18.92 -16.93
C ALA A 787 -36.68 -19.45 -18.16
N LEU A 788 -35.37 -19.23 -18.22
CA LEU A 788 -34.52 -19.59 -19.35
C LEU A 788 -33.53 -20.69 -18.94
N GLY A 789 -33.34 -21.69 -19.79
CA GLY A 789 -32.35 -22.75 -19.58
C GLY A 789 -32.78 -23.94 -18.71
N PHE A 790 -33.89 -23.83 -17.97
CA PHE A 790 -34.35 -24.89 -17.06
C PHE A 790 -34.74 -26.18 -17.80
N GLU A 791 -34.12 -27.30 -17.42
CA GLU A 791 -34.38 -28.62 -18.00
C GLU A 791 -35.79 -29.11 -17.68
N ARG A 792 -36.33 -28.76 -16.51
CA ARG A 792 -37.68 -29.18 -16.09
C ARG A 792 -38.56 -27.97 -15.81
N ALA A 793 -39.69 -27.88 -16.50
CA ALA A 793 -40.64 -26.79 -16.32
C ALA A 793 -42.04 -27.30 -16.00
N TYR A 794 -42.64 -26.72 -14.97
CA TYR A 794 -43.96 -27.09 -14.46
C TYR A 794 -44.82 -25.82 -14.41
N GLY A 795 -45.92 -25.81 -15.16
CA GLY A 795 -46.98 -24.81 -15.08
C GLY A 795 -48.18 -25.40 -14.36
N PHE A 796 -48.77 -24.64 -13.45
CA PHE A 796 -49.97 -25.02 -12.70
C PHE A 796 -51.03 -23.92 -12.85
N SER A 797 -52.24 -24.34 -13.21
CA SER A 797 -53.45 -23.52 -13.23
C SER A 797 -54.47 -24.07 -12.23
N SER A 798 -55.26 -23.17 -11.65
CA SER A 798 -56.22 -23.45 -10.58
C SER A 798 -57.56 -22.78 -10.79
N ARG A 799 -57.61 -21.58 -11.41
CA ARG A 799 -58.85 -20.83 -11.71
C ARG A 799 -58.62 -19.82 -12.83
N GLY A 800 -59.48 -19.86 -13.84
CA GLY A 800 -59.43 -18.95 -14.97
C GLY A 800 -60.01 -19.66 -16.18
N ASN A 801 -59.88 -19.04 -17.36
CA ASN A 801 -59.89 -19.76 -18.63
C ASN A 801 -58.46 -19.72 -19.21
N ASP A 802 -57.63 -20.64 -18.73
CA ASP A 802 -56.18 -20.58 -18.88
C ASP A 802 -55.69 -21.39 -20.07
N ARG A 803 -54.56 -20.96 -20.64
CA ARG A 803 -53.97 -21.61 -21.80
C ARG A 803 -52.51 -21.96 -21.57
N ALA A 804 -52.14 -23.20 -21.89
CA ALA A 804 -50.75 -23.62 -22.02
C ALA A 804 -50.37 -23.84 -23.50
N THR A 805 -49.18 -23.40 -23.89
CA THR A 805 -48.55 -23.71 -25.19
C THR A 805 -47.22 -24.42 -24.93
N LEU A 806 -47.09 -25.65 -25.41
CA LEU A 806 -45.87 -26.45 -25.27
C LEU A 806 -45.24 -26.69 -26.65
N GLU A 807 -43.94 -26.48 -26.74
CA GLU A 807 -43.14 -26.79 -27.93
C GLU A 807 -42.13 -27.87 -27.59
N ASP A 808 -41.97 -28.84 -28.48
CA ASP A 808 -40.99 -29.91 -28.34
C ASP A 808 -39.61 -29.50 -28.89
N SER A 809 -38.75 -30.48 -29.17
CA SER A 809 -37.46 -30.30 -29.78
C SER A 809 -37.45 -30.82 -31.22
N ALA A 810 -36.32 -30.68 -31.93
CA ALA A 810 -36.14 -31.27 -33.26
C ALA A 810 -35.81 -32.80 -33.23
N GLY A 811 -35.94 -33.45 -32.06
CA GLY A 811 -35.66 -34.87 -31.85
C GLY A 811 -36.91 -35.63 -31.42
N ASP A 812 -36.80 -36.95 -31.29
CA ASP A 812 -37.96 -37.82 -31.01
C ASP A 812 -38.53 -37.59 -29.58
N ASP A 813 -39.72 -37.01 -29.51
CA ASP A 813 -40.35 -36.57 -28.27
C ASP A 813 -41.67 -37.30 -27.98
N ARG A 814 -42.11 -37.22 -26.71
CA ARG A 814 -43.30 -37.91 -26.20
C ARG A 814 -44.24 -36.97 -25.48
N LEU A 815 -45.48 -36.95 -25.94
CA LEU A 815 -46.62 -36.26 -25.33
C LEU A 815 -47.58 -37.25 -24.68
N ALA A 816 -48.00 -36.97 -23.45
CA ALA A 816 -49.11 -37.61 -22.77
C ALA A 816 -50.06 -36.55 -22.21
N ALA A 817 -51.31 -36.54 -22.68
CA ALA A 817 -52.33 -35.57 -22.31
C ALA A 817 -53.56 -36.26 -21.72
N SER A 818 -53.93 -35.88 -20.51
CA SER A 818 -55.17 -36.26 -19.82
C SER A 818 -55.99 -35.02 -19.48
N PRO A 819 -57.23 -35.14 -18.97
CA PRO A 819 -58.03 -33.98 -18.58
C PRO A 819 -57.34 -33.06 -17.57
N GLU A 820 -56.65 -33.64 -16.58
CA GLU A 820 -56.02 -32.86 -15.48
C GLU A 820 -54.65 -32.29 -15.84
N LYS A 821 -53.89 -32.94 -16.74
CA LYS A 821 -52.49 -32.61 -17.01
C LYS A 821 -52.00 -33.04 -18.37
N THR A 822 -51.01 -32.33 -18.87
CA THR A 822 -50.27 -32.62 -20.08
C THR A 822 -48.78 -32.64 -19.80
N ILE A 823 -48.11 -33.70 -20.26
CA ILE A 823 -46.67 -33.92 -20.11
C ILE A 823 -46.05 -34.04 -21.50
N LEU A 824 -45.07 -33.20 -21.78
CA LEU A 824 -44.22 -33.29 -22.97
C LEU A 824 -42.78 -33.53 -22.52
N SER A 825 -42.14 -34.56 -23.06
CA SER A 825 -40.81 -34.97 -22.63
C SER A 825 -39.95 -35.44 -23.79
N GLY A 826 -38.66 -35.11 -23.70
CA GLY A 826 -37.67 -35.38 -24.72
C GLY A 826 -36.28 -35.54 -24.15
N ALA A 827 -35.28 -35.68 -25.02
CA ALA A 827 -33.89 -35.71 -24.57
C ALA A 827 -33.49 -34.36 -23.95
N GLY A 828 -33.21 -34.36 -22.64
CA GLY A 828 -32.72 -33.17 -21.93
C GLY A 828 -33.79 -32.16 -21.51
N PHE A 829 -35.08 -32.43 -21.73
CA PHE A 829 -36.14 -31.54 -21.28
C PHE A 829 -37.41 -32.27 -20.83
N TYR A 830 -38.12 -31.66 -19.88
CA TYR A 830 -39.41 -32.12 -19.35
C TYR A 830 -40.36 -30.94 -19.13
N ARG A 831 -41.55 -30.97 -19.73
CA ARG A 831 -42.58 -29.94 -19.61
C ARG A 831 -43.86 -30.54 -19.05
N TYR A 832 -44.42 -29.84 -18.08
CA TYR A 832 -45.59 -30.26 -17.35
C TYR A 832 -46.56 -29.09 -17.26
N ALA A 833 -47.81 -29.31 -17.67
CA ALA A 833 -48.90 -28.34 -17.53
C ALA A 833 -50.07 -29.04 -16.84
N GLU A 834 -50.54 -28.52 -15.72
CA GLU A 834 -51.67 -29.08 -14.95
C GLU A 834 -52.74 -28.01 -14.72
N GLY A 835 -54.00 -28.39 -14.85
CA GLY A 835 -55.16 -27.53 -14.57
C GLY A 835 -55.60 -26.56 -15.67
N PHE A 836 -54.87 -26.44 -16.78
CA PHE A 836 -55.20 -25.52 -17.88
C PHE A 836 -56.42 -25.97 -18.70
N ASP A 837 -57.35 -25.06 -18.98
CA ASP A 837 -58.54 -25.33 -19.82
C ASP A 837 -58.17 -25.69 -21.26
N ARG A 838 -57.05 -25.18 -21.76
CA ARG A 838 -56.54 -25.49 -23.10
C ARG A 838 -55.04 -25.68 -23.11
N VAL A 839 -54.58 -26.79 -23.67
CA VAL A 839 -53.15 -27.05 -23.92
C VAL A 839 -52.92 -27.25 -25.41
N ASP A 840 -52.15 -26.37 -26.05
CA ASP A 840 -51.70 -26.52 -27.44
C ASP A 840 -50.24 -27.02 -27.46
N VAL A 841 -50.00 -28.18 -28.07
CA VAL A 841 -48.66 -28.75 -28.24
C VAL A 841 -48.31 -28.80 -29.71
N SER A 842 -47.12 -28.33 -30.09
CA SER A 842 -46.66 -28.32 -31.49
C SER A 842 -45.29 -28.95 -31.64
N SER A 843 -45.12 -29.76 -32.70
CA SER A 843 -43.84 -30.37 -33.06
C SER A 843 -42.93 -29.47 -33.90
N GLN A 844 -41.62 -29.54 -33.62
CA GLN A 844 -40.51 -28.91 -34.33
C GLN A 844 -39.75 -29.91 -35.22
N GLY A 845 -40.24 -31.15 -35.31
CA GLY A 845 -39.72 -32.24 -36.13
C GLY A 845 -39.07 -33.34 -35.29
N GLY A 846 -39.03 -34.55 -35.82
CA GLY A 846 -38.66 -35.74 -35.06
C GLY A 846 -39.48 -36.92 -35.54
N ASN A 847 -39.48 -38.01 -34.80
CA ASN A 847 -40.53 -39.03 -34.90
C ASN A 847 -41.27 -39.09 -33.55
N ASP A 848 -42.23 -38.18 -33.41
CA ASP A 848 -42.87 -37.84 -32.15
C ASP A 848 -44.11 -38.67 -31.91
N SER A 849 -44.41 -38.91 -30.63
CA SER A 849 -45.59 -39.68 -30.24
C SER A 849 -46.47 -38.95 -29.23
N ALA A 850 -47.78 -38.97 -29.45
CA ALA A 850 -48.77 -38.38 -28.57
C ALA A 850 -49.77 -39.42 -28.06
N THR A 851 -50.09 -39.36 -26.77
CA THR A 851 -51.13 -40.19 -26.16
C THR A 851 -52.17 -39.31 -25.48
N PHE A 852 -53.45 -39.52 -25.78
CA PHE A 852 -54.59 -38.80 -25.19
C PHE A 852 -55.46 -39.73 -24.35
N TYR A 853 -55.95 -39.22 -23.23
CA TYR A 853 -56.88 -39.88 -22.32
C TYR A 853 -58.13 -39.04 -22.13
N ASP A 854 -59.27 -39.71 -21.98
CA ASP A 854 -60.59 -39.15 -21.69
C ASP A 854 -60.78 -38.80 -20.20
N SER A 855 -61.90 -38.15 -19.94
CA SER A 855 -62.50 -37.91 -18.63
C SER A 855 -63.62 -38.93 -18.35
N ALA A 856 -64.28 -38.81 -17.20
CA ALA A 856 -65.47 -39.62 -16.90
C ALA A 856 -66.78 -39.05 -17.49
N GLY A 857 -66.70 -37.96 -18.26
CA GLY A 857 -67.82 -37.33 -18.97
C GLY A 857 -67.75 -37.57 -20.48
N ASP A 858 -68.68 -36.99 -21.23
CA ASP A 858 -68.74 -37.18 -22.68
C ASP A 858 -67.63 -36.39 -23.40
N ASP A 859 -66.69 -37.09 -24.02
CA ASP A 859 -65.51 -36.52 -24.66
C ASP A 859 -65.48 -36.67 -26.18
N ARG A 860 -64.70 -35.81 -26.83
CA ARG A 860 -64.51 -35.84 -28.28
C ARG A 860 -63.04 -35.83 -28.66
N PHE A 861 -62.60 -36.87 -29.37
CA PHE A 861 -61.33 -36.90 -30.07
C PHE A 861 -61.49 -36.55 -31.56
N THR A 862 -60.61 -35.69 -32.09
CA THR A 862 -60.50 -35.40 -33.52
C THR A 862 -59.07 -35.62 -33.98
N GLY A 863 -58.87 -36.39 -35.06
CA GLY A 863 -57.56 -36.69 -35.62
C GLY A 863 -57.50 -36.45 -37.13
N MET A 864 -56.39 -35.87 -37.57
CA MET A 864 -55.97 -35.58 -38.95
C MET A 864 -54.46 -35.84 -39.05
N SER A 865 -53.88 -35.79 -40.26
CA SER A 865 -52.45 -36.07 -40.47
C SER A 865 -51.48 -35.17 -39.71
N ASP A 866 -51.85 -33.92 -39.43
CA ASP A 866 -51.00 -32.92 -38.76
C ASP A 866 -51.64 -32.34 -37.48
N TYR A 867 -52.81 -32.84 -37.09
CA TYR A 867 -53.61 -32.30 -35.99
C TYR A 867 -54.36 -33.40 -35.25
N ALA A 868 -54.21 -33.43 -33.93
CA ALA A 868 -55.00 -34.24 -33.03
C ALA A 868 -55.51 -33.39 -31.87
N ALA A 869 -56.73 -33.64 -31.41
CA ALA A 869 -57.26 -32.96 -30.23
C ALA A 869 -58.24 -33.83 -29.46
N MET A 870 -58.15 -33.79 -28.13
CA MET A 870 -59.13 -34.33 -27.20
C MET A 870 -59.80 -33.18 -26.45
N ARG A 871 -61.12 -33.15 -26.41
CA ARG A 871 -61.89 -32.11 -25.72
C ARG A 871 -63.04 -32.70 -24.92
N GLY A 872 -63.20 -32.22 -23.70
CA GLY A 872 -64.32 -32.50 -22.80
C GLY A 872 -64.84 -31.24 -22.11
N ASP A 873 -65.58 -31.46 -21.01
CA ASP A 873 -65.93 -30.37 -20.10
C ASP A 873 -64.70 -29.93 -19.31
N GLY A 874 -64.37 -28.63 -19.37
CA GLY A 874 -63.23 -28.04 -18.65
C GLY A 874 -61.83 -28.34 -19.20
N PHE A 875 -61.67 -29.04 -20.34
CA PHE A 875 -60.35 -29.23 -20.96
C PHE A 875 -60.38 -29.35 -22.49
N HIS A 876 -59.30 -28.90 -23.13
CA HIS A 876 -59.07 -29.03 -24.57
C HIS A 876 -57.58 -29.18 -24.87
N ASN A 877 -57.14 -30.42 -25.07
CA ASN A 877 -55.76 -30.76 -25.37
C ASN A 877 -55.57 -30.94 -26.88
N ILE A 878 -54.58 -30.27 -27.46
CA ILE A 878 -54.28 -30.25 -28.89
C ILE A 878 -52.83 -30.65 -29.10
N ALA A 879 -52.57 -31.52 -30.08
CA ALA A 879 -51.23 -31.87 -30.57
C ALA A 879 -51.15 -31.63 -32.08
N ARG A 880 -50.08 -30.98 -32.54
CA ARG A 880 -49.84 -30.67 -33.96
C ARG A 880 -48.50 -31.25 -34.41
N GLY A 881 -48.50 -31.90 -35.57
CA GLY A 881 -47.28 -32.42 -36.21
C GLY A 881 -46.71 -33.72 -35.62
N PHE A 882 -47.45 -34.45 -34.78
CA PHE A 882 -46.98 -35.72 -34.20
C PHE A 882 -47.23 -36.91 -35.15
N GLU A 883 -46.20 -37.70 -35.43
CA GLU A 883 -46.25 -38.83 -36.37
C GLU A 883 -47.03 -40.05 -35.81
N SER A 884 -47.11 -40.22 -34.49
CA SER A 884 -47.83 -41.35 -33.88
C SER A 884 -48.75 -40.89 -32.76
N VAL A 885 -50.07 -40.86 -33.01
CA VAL A 885 -51.06 -40.44 -32.02
C VAL A 885 -51.96 -41.61 -31.59
N ILE A 886 -52.11 -41.80 -30.29
CA ILE A 886 -53.02 -42.78 -29.69
C ILE A 886 -54.01 -42.08 -28.76
N ALA A 887 -55.30 -42.34 -28.90
CA ALA A 887 -56.35 -41.84 -28.01
C ALA A 887 -57.09 -42.99 -27.34
N PHE A 888 -57.38 -42.83 -26.05
CA PHE A 888 -58.07 -43.81 -25.22
C PHE A 888 -59.31 -43.19 -24.56
N ALA A 889 -60.43 -43.93 -24.62
CA ALA A 889 -61.66 -43.67 -23.88
C ALA A 889 -61.88 -44.78 -22.82
N TYR A 890 -61.32 -44.63 -21.62
CA TYR A 890 -61.36 -45.63 -20.54
C TYR A 890 -62.07 -45.16 -19.27
N ALA A 891 -62.26 -43.86 -19.06
CA ALA A 891 -62.81 -43.28 -17.86
C ALA A 891 -64.36 -43.17 -17.89
N GLY A 892 -64.97 -43.36 -19.07
CA GLY A 892 -66.41 -43.55 -19.28
C GLY A 892 -67.12 -42.27 -19.72
N GLY A 893 -68.25 -42.40 -20.40
CA GLY A 893 -68.92 -41.30 -21.10
C GLY A 893 -69.61 -41.83 -22.35
N ASP A 894 -70.23 -40.97 -23.16
CA ASP A 894 -70.56 -41.27 -24.55
C ASP A 894 -69.54 -40.61 -25.48
N ASP A 895 -68.38 -41.25 -25.63
CA ASP A 895 -67.21 -40.65 -26.25
C ASP A 895 -67.21 -40.81 -27.77
N GLN A 896 -66.76 -39.75 -28.46
CA GLN A 896 -66.81 -39.67 -29.91
C GLN A 896 -65.43 -39.46 -30.52
N VAL A 897 -65.08 -40.25 -31.54
CA VAL A 897 -63.86 -40.04 -32.33
C VAL A 897 -64.16 -39.62 -33.77
N SER A 898 -63.51 -38.58 -34.27
CA SER A 898 -63.59 -38.11 -35.66
C SER A 898 -62.23 -38.18 -36.34
N PHE A 899 -62.05 -39.04 -37.34
CA PHE A 899 -60.85 -39.11 -38.17
C PHE A 899 -61.08 -38.51 -39.55
N TYR A 900 -60.09 -37.78 -40.04
CA TYR A 900 -60.04 -37.24 -41.40
C TYR A 900 -58.73 -37.66 -42.07
N ASP A 901 -58.81 -37.99 -43.36
CA ASP A 901 -57.66 -38.40 -44.19
C ASP A 901 -56.68 -37.25 -44.47
N SER A 902 -55.53 -37.63 -45.03
CA SER A 902 -54.56 -36.71 -45.62
C SER A 902 -54.86 -36.50 -47.11
N PRO A 903 -54.16 -35.57 -47.79
CA PRO A 903 -54.22 -35.48 -49.26
C PRO A 903 -53.59 -36.69 -49.99
N ASP A 904 -52.80 -37.52 -49.30
CA ASP A 904 -52.14 -38.72 -49.83
C ASP A 904 -53.04 -39.96 -49.70
N SER A 905 -52.55 -41.14 -50.11
CA SER A 905 -53.34 -42.38 -49.95
C SER A 905 -53.30 -42.89 -48.53
N ASP A 906 -54.47 -42.98 -47.90
CA ASP A 906 -54.62 -43.40 -46.51
C ASP A 906 -55.27 -44.80 -46.37
N ARG A 907 -54.98 -45.45 -45.24
CA ARG A 907 -55.58 -46.73 -44.87
C ARG A 907 -56.27 -46.62 -43.52
N LEU A 908 -57.58 -46.80 -43.52
CA LEU A 908 -58.40 -46.91 -42.32
C LEU A 908 -58.65 -48.39 -41.97
N GLU A 909 -58.29 -48.79 -40.76
CA GLU A 909 -58.69 -50.06 -40.14
C GLU A 909 -59.72 -49.80 -39.03
N VAL A 910 -60.86 -50.48 -39.11
CA VAL A 910 -61.95 -50.38 -38.14
C VAL A 910 -62.21 -51.76 -37.53
N THR A 911 -62.02 -51.88 -36.23
CA THR A 911 -62.29 -53.11 -35.48
C THR A 911 -63.32 -52.84 -34.38
N ALA A 912 -63.95 -53.88 -33.84
CA ALA A 912 -64.87 -53.74 -32.71
C ALA A 912 -64.21 -53.13 -31.44
N GLY A 913 -62.87 -53.06 -31.37
CA GLY A 913 -62.12 -52.50 -30.23
C GLY A 913 -61.46 -51.13 -30.49
N GLY A 914 -61.56 -50.57 -31.70
CA GLY A 914 -60.94 -49.30 -32.04
C GLY A 914 -60.74 -49.03 -33.54
N LEU A 915 -60.31 -47.81 -33.83
CA LEU A 915 -59.98 -47.30 -35.17
C LEU A 915 -58.48 -47.07 -35.29
N LYS A 916 -57.96 -47.28 -36.49
CA LYS A 916 -56.59 -46.91 -36.86
C LYS A 916 -56.58 -46.31 -38.26
N LEU A 917 -56.05 -45.10 -38.40
CA LEU A 917 -55.83 -44.45 -39.69
C LEU A 917 -54.33 -44.32 -39.90
N GLU A 918 -53.83 -44.88 -41.00
CA GLU A 918 -52.41 -44.80 -41.40
C GLU A 918 -52.29 -44.04 -42.71
N GLY A 919 -51.50 -42.98 -42.70
CA GLY A 919 -51.22 -42.13 -43.87
C GLY A 919 -49.73 -41.90 -44.09
N ASN A 920 -49.39 -41.19 -45.16
CA ASN A 920 -48.01 -40.78 -45.40
C ASN A 920 -47.61 -39.69 -44.40
N GLY A 921 -46.97 -40.10 -43.31
CA GLY A 921 -46.41 -39.20 -42.29
C GLY A 921 -47.13 -39.21 -40.93
N ALA A 922 -48.25 -39.92 -40.75
CA ALA A 922 -48.89 -40.04 -39.44
C ALA A 922 -49.68 -41.35 -39.25
N ILE A 923 -49.67 -41.87 -38.03
CA ILE A 923 -50.49 -43.00 -37.56
C ILE A 923 -51.38 -42.50 -36.44
N LEU A 924 -52.70 -42.60 -36.64
CA LEU A 924 -53.71 -42.27 -35.63
C LEU A 924 -54.38 -43.56 -35.15
N ILE A 925 -54.47 -43.76 -33.84
CA ILE A 925 -55.13 -44.91 -33.22
C ILE A 925 -56.11 -44.39 -32.18
N ALA A 926 -57.37 -44.83 -32.25
CA ALA A 926 -58.38 -44.54 -31.24
C ALA A 926 -58.94 -45.84 -30.68
N ARG A 927 -59.03 -45.96 -29.36
CA ARG A 927 -59.49 -47.19 -28.69
C ARG A 927 -60.63 -46.88 -27.73
N ARG A 928 -61.61 -47.80 -27.70
CA ARG A 928 -62.76 -47.84 -26.78
C ARG A 928 -63.87 -46.77 -26.92
N PHE A 929 -63.78 -45.83 -27.85
CA PHE A 929 -64.85 -44.86 -28.12
C PHE A 929 -66.20 -45.51 -28.51
N GLU A 930 -67.28 -45.02 -27.90
CA GLU A 930 -68.68 -45.42 -28.09
C GLU A 930 -69.19 -45.06 -29.49
N SER A 931 -68.70 -43.95 -30.05
CA SER A 931 -69.03 -43.59 -31.42
C SER A 931 -67.85 -43.06 -32.24
N PHE A 932 -67.94 -43.26 -33.55
CA PHE A 932 -66.91 -42.76 -34.46
C PHE A 932 -67.45 -42.19 -35.77
N ARG A 933 -66.66 -41.30 -36.37
CA ARG A 933 -66.79 -40.81 -37.73
C ARG A 933 -65.43 -40.85 -38.40
N ALA A 934 -65.32 -41.50 -39.55
CA ALA A 934 -64.14 -41.41 -40.40
C ALA A 934 -64.54 -40.87 -41.77
N GLN A 935 -63.92 -39.77 -42.20
CA GLN A 935 -64.28 -39.11 -43.45
C GLN A 935 -63.05 -38.85 -44.31
N SER A 936 -63.09 -39.29 -45.56
CA SER A 936 -62.17 -38.85 -46.60
C SER A 936 -62.64 -37.51 -47.19
N LEU A 937 -61.76 -36.51 -47.22
CA LEU A 937 -62.08 -35.11 -47.52
C LEU A 937 -61.74 -34.73 -48.98
N SER A 938 -60.61 -35.19 -49.52
CA SER A 938 -60.26 -35.24 -50.97
C SER A 938 -58.74 -35.40 -51.17
N GLY A 939 -58.31 -36.37 -51.97
CA GLY A 939 -56.89 -36.70 -52.17
C GLY A 939 -56.75 -38.21 -52.34
N GLY A 940 -55.53 -38.73 -52.55
CA GLY A 940 -55.24 -40.15 -52.33
C GLY A 940 -56.02 -41.23 -53.11
N ASN A 941 -55.71 -42.49 -52.79
CA ASN A 941 -56.54 -43.65 -53.06
C ASN A 941 -56.84 -44.35 -51.73
N ASP A 942 -57.85 -43.83 -51.02
CA ASP A 942 -58.06 -44.17 -49.62
C ASP A 942 -58.87 -45.44 -49.46
N THR A 943 -58.36 -46.35 -48.64
CA THR A 943 -58.97 -47.67 -48.41
C THR A 943 -59.41 -47.81 -46.97
N ALA A 944 -60.55 -48.46 -46.76
CA ALA A 944 -61.02 -48.82 -45.43
C ALA A 944 -61.24 -50.32 -45.33
N PHE A 945 -60.84 -50.92 -44.21
CA PHE A 945 -61.06 -52.33 -43.89
C PHE A 945 -61.72 -52.47 -42.52
N ALA A 946 -62.90 -53.09 -42.49
CA ALA A 946 -63.68 -53.26 -41.26
C ALA A 946 -63.81 -54.74 -40.87
N THR A 947 -63.51 -55.11 -39.63
CA THR A 947 -63.61 -56.49 -39.12
C THR A 947 -64.39 -56.62 -37.81
N GLY A 948 -65.16 -57.69 -37.65
CA GLY A 948 -65.87 -58.01 -36.40
C GLY A 948 -67.18 -57.25 -36.16
N TRP A 949 -67.77 -56.63 -37.19
CA TRP A 949 -68.98 -55.82 -37.09
C TRP A 949 -70.26 -56.58 -37.46
N PRO A 950 -71.24 -56.74 -36.55
CA PRO A 950 -72.45 -57.53 -36.79
C PRO A 950 -73.55 -56.82 -37.59
N GLN A 951 -73.51 -55.48 -37.71
CA GLN A 951 -74.48 -54.68 -38.47
C GLN A 951 -73.77 -53.66 -39.37
N VAL A 952 -74.08 -53.69 -40.67
CA VAL A 952 -73.52 -52.80 -41.70
C VAL A 952 -74.65 -52.28 -42.58
N THR A 953 -74.87 -50.96 -42.60
CA THR A 953 -75.86 -50.30 -43.46
C THR A 953 -75.12 -49.40 -44.46
N ARG A 954 -75.48 -49.48 -45.74
CA ARG A 954 -74.83 -48.71 -46.82
C ARG A 954 -75.82 -47.77 -47.49
N ASP A 955 -75.44 -46.50 -47.59
CA ASP A 955 -76.09 -45.47 -48.39
C ASP A 955 -75.18 -45.07 -49.57
N ALA A 956 -75.65 -44.19 -50.46
CA ALA A 956 -74.96 -43.86 -51.72
C ALA A 956 -73.52 -43.35 -51.55
N ASP A 957 -73.20 -42.70 -50.42
CA ASP A 957 -71.88 -42.13 -50.11
C ASP A 957 -71.34 -42.50 -48.72
N ARG A 958 -72.06 -43.31 -47.93
CA ARG A 958 -71.78 -43.54 -46.49
C ARG A 958 -71.93 -45.01 -46.11
N VAL A 959 -71.12 -45.46 -45.16
CA VAL A 959 -71.26 -46.78 -44.53
C VAL A 959 -71.37 -46.63 -43.03
N TRP A 960 -72.49 -47.09 -42.49
CA TRP A 960 -72.75 -47.16 -41.05
C TRP A 960 -72.36 -48.54 -40.53
N LEU A 961 -71.52 -48.58 -39.50
CA LEU A 961 -71.07 -49.78 -38.81
C LEU A 961 -71.58 -49.73 -37.37
N ALA A 962 -72.19 -50.81 -36.88
CA ALA A 962 -72.66 -50.89 -35.49
C ALA A 962 -72.32 -52.24 -34.84
N ALA A 963 -71.79 -52.16 -33.63
CA ALA A 963 -71.49 -53.25 -32.72
C ALA A 963 -72.08 -52.93 -31.32
N PRO A 964 -72.16 -53.89 -30.38
CA PRO A 964 -72.81 -53.66 -29.09
C PRO A 964 -72.24 -52.53 -28.23
N VAL A 965 -70.97 -52.16 -28.46
CA VAL A 965 -70.20 -51.20 -27.62
C VAL A 965 -69.60 -50.05 -28.42
N SER A 966 -69.83 -49.99 -29.74
CA SER A 966 -69.32 -48.90 -30.58
C SER A 966 -70.15 -48.81 -31.86
N SER A 967 -70.39 -47.61 -32.38
CA SER A 967 -71.08 -47.42 -33.67
C SER A 967 -70.58 -46.18 -34.41
N GLY A 968 -70.59 -46.19 -35.74
CA GLY A 968 -70.04 -45.05 -36.45
C GLY A 968 -70.19 -45.07 -37.95
N GLU A 969 -69.80 -43.97 -38.56
CA GLU A 969 -69.91 -43.70 -39.98
C GLU A 969 -68.54 -43.66 -40.65
N VAL A 970 -68.37 -44.36 -41.77
CA VAL A 970 -67.24 -44.22 -42.68
C VAL A 970 -67.73 -43.63 -44.00
N ARG A 971 -67.10 -42.55 -44.45
CA ARG A 971 -67.48 -41.80 -45.65
C ARG A 971 -66.28 -41.55 -46.55
N GLY A 972 -66.43 -41.77 -47.86
CA GLY A 972 -65.42 -41.45 -48.88
C GLY A 972 -64.31 -42.49 -49.12
N PHE A 973 -64.13 -43.49 -48.25
CA PHE A 973 -63.12 -44.55 -48.42
C PHE A 973 -63.59 -45.71 -49.33
N GLN A 974 -62.65 -46.33 -50.06
CA GLN A 974 -62.86 -47.63 -50.73
C GLN A 974 -62.96 -48.75 -49.69
N LEU A 975 -64.19 -49.11 -49.30
CA LEU A 975 -64.42 -50.04 -48.21
C LEU A 975 -64.40 -51.50 -48.65
N SER A 976 -63.51 -52.28 -48.05
CA SER A 976 -63.52 -53.74 -48.04
C SER A 976 -64.10 -54.24 -46.71
N VAL A 977 -65.31 -54.81 -46.75
CA VAL A 977 -65.93 -55.52 -45.61
C VAL A 977 -65.86 -57.01 -45.93
N PRO A 978 -65.21 -57.85 -45.11
CA PRO A 978 -65.28 -59.30 -45.28
C PRO A 978 -66.74 -59.73 -45.23
N ALA A 979 -67.16 -60.62 -46.14
CA ALA A 979 -68.52 -61.15 -46.15
C ALA A 979 -68.87 -61.78 -44.77
N PRO A 980 -70.10 -61.61 -44.27
CA PRO A 980 -70.50 -62.19 -42.99
C PRO A 980 -70.30 -63.71 -43.04
N ALA A 981 -69.50 -64.25 -42.12
CA ALA A 981 -69.41 -65.69 -41.93
C ALA A 981 -70.79 -66.20 -41.49
N VAL A 982 -71.39 -67.06 -42.30
CA VAL A 982 -72.64 -67.75 -42.00
C VAL A 982 -72.47 -68.54 -40.70
N ALA A 983 -73.42 -68.37 -39.79
CA ALA A 983 -73.46 -68.99 -38.47
C ALA A 983 -73.38 -70.53 -38.52
N LEU A 984 -72.62 -71.11 -37.57
CA LEU A 984 -72.84 -72.48 -37.09
C LEU A 984 -72.83 -72.47 -35.56
N ALA A 985 -73.98 -72.86 -35.00
CA ALA A 985 -74.14 -73.17 -33.60
C ALA A 985 -73.51 -74.55 -33.29
N ALA A 986 -72.92 -74.64 -32.09
CA ALA A 986 -72.83 -75.80 -31.17
C ALA A 986 -71.41 -76.03 -30.59
N GLU A 987 -71.34 -75.83 -29.26
CA GLU A 987 -70.59 -76.57 -28.24
C GLU A 987 -69.18 -77.10 -28.52
N SER A 988 -68.20 -76.60 -27.75
CA SER A 988 -67.59 -77.31 -26.60
C SER A 988 -66.35 -76.55 -26.10
N ALA A 989 -66.27 -76.32 -24.77
CA ALA A 989 -65.06 -75.84 -24.08
C ALA A 989 -63.92 -76.88 -24.20
N PRO A 990 -62.62 -76.49 -24.13
CA PRO A 990 -61.95 -76.23 -22.84
C PRO A 990 -60.94 -75.04 -22.91
N GLU A 991 -60.78 -74.22 -21.86
CA GLU A 991 -59.78 -74.26 -20.76
C GLU A 991 -58.96 -72.95 -20.83
N ALA A 992 -59.24 -72.02 -19.92
CA ALA A 992 -58.51 -71.81 -18.67
C ALA A 992 -57.22 -70.99 -18.87
N PHE A 993 -57.28 -69.71 -18.51
CA PHE A 993 -56.26 -69.11 -17.65
C PHE A 993 -56.98 -68.27 -16.60
N SER A 994 -57.20 -68.91 -15.45
CA SER A 994 -57.54 -68.21 -14.21
C SER A 994 -56.37 -67.31 -13.79
N PRO A 995 -56.69 -66.20 -13.11
CA PRO A 995 -55.70 -65.27 -12.58
C PRO A 995 -54.97 -65.90 -11.39
N LEU A 996 -54.11 -65.10 -10.75
CA LEU A 996 -53.46 -65.27 -9.43
C LEU A 996 -51.93 -65.49 -9.53
N PRO A 997 -51.12 -65.14 -8.51
CA PRO A 997 -51.33 -64.24 -7.37
C PRO A 997 -50.18 -63.22 -7.17
N VAL A 998 -50.41 -62.29 -6.25
CA VAL A 998 -49.37 -61.60 -5.45
C VAL A 998 -48.43 -62.63 -4.83
N VAL A 999 -47.11 -62.41 -4.82
CA VAL A 999 -46.23 -63.09 -3.84
C VAL A 999 -45.12 -62.17 -3.36
N ASP A 1000 -44.99 -62.10 -2.06
CA ASP A 1000 -43.93 -61.50 -1.26
C ASP A 1000 -42.77 -62.47 -0.98
N ALA A 1001 -41.64 -61.87 -0.59
CA ALA A 1001 -40.58 -62.35 0.30
C ALA A 1001 -39.70 -63.59 -0.03
N ASN A 1002 -38.40 -63.28 -0.09
CA ASN A 1002 -37.22 -64.02 0.40
C ASN A 1002 -36.59 -65.15 -0.45
N GLY A 1003 -35.30 -64.99 -0.78
CA GLY A 1003 -34.32 -66.09 -0.62
C GLY A 1003 -33.31 -66.39 -1.75
N VAL A 1004 -32.21 -65.62 -1.80
CA VAL A 1004 -30.80 -66.11 -1.72
C VAL A 1004 -30.19 -67.06 -2.80
N ASP A 1005 -29.17 -66.51 -3.48
CA ASP A 1005 -27.81 -67.00 -3.87
C ASP A 1005 -27.44 -67.87 -5.12
N ARG A 1006 -26.38 -67.35 -5.79
CA ARG A 1006 -25.15 -67.97 -6.39
C ARG A 1006 -25.24 -68.95 -7.58
N ASN A 1007 -24.69 -68.57 -8.76
CA ASN A 1007 -23.25 -68.60 -9.13
C ASN A 1007 -22.98 -68.70 -10.66
N SER A 1008 -21.92 -68.00 -11.10
CA SER A 1008 -20.97 -68.30 -12.21
C SER A 1008 -21.27 -68.07 -13.73
N THR A 1009 -20.55 -67.06 -14.24
CA THR A 1009 -19.60 -67.04 -15.41
C THR A 1009 -20.04 -66.78 -16.87
N HIS A 1010 -19.59 -65.58 -17.33
CA HIS A 1010 -18.83 -65.23 -18.55
C HIS A 1010 -19.47 -65.00 -19.95
N GLN A 1011 -19.37 -63.71 -20.38
CA GLN A 1011 -19.09 -63.13 -21.73
C GLN A 1011 -20.11 -63.36 -22.87
N SER A 1012 -20.51 -62.40 -23.72
CA SER A 1012 -20.03 -61.04 -24.06
C SER A 1012 -21.00 -60.33 -25.05
N HIS A 1013 -20.99 -58.99 -25.03
CA HIS A 1013 -21.28 -58.01 -26.11
C HIS A 1013 -22.73 -57.58 -26.50
N VAL A 1014 -23.01 -56.30 -26.16
CA VAL A 1014 -23.68 -55.20 -26.93
C VAL A 1014 -25.20 -54.97 -26.80
N GLN A 1015 -25.50 -53.78 -26.22
CA GLN A 1015 -26.60 -52.81 -26.43
C GLN A 1015 -27.95 -52.89 -25.69
N ALA A 1016 -28.27 -51.70 -25.15
CA ALA A 1016 -29.58 -51.04 -24.96
C ALA A 1016 -30.48 -51.39 -23.75
N PHE A 1017 -30.51 -50.42 -22.83
CA PHE A 1017 -31.66 -49.85 -22.08
C PHE A 1017 -32.85 -50.73 -21.69
N GLN A 1018 -33.02 -50.88 -20.36
CA GLN A 1018 -34.25 -50.99 -19.53
C GLN A 1018 -33.78 -51.55 -18.16
N THR A 1019 -34.11 -51.10 -16.94
CA THR A 1019 -35.13 -50.23 -16.33
C THR A 1019 -34.65 -49.83 -14.91
N ALA A 1020 -35.41 -48.93 -14.29
CA ALA A 1020 -35.39 -48.41 -12.91
C ALA A 1020 -35.01 -49.35 -11.74
N ASP A 1021 -34.67 -48.64 -10.64
CA ASP A 1021 -34.66 -49.01 -9.22
C ASP A 1021 -33.42 -49.70 -8.63
N ASP A 1022 -32.45 -48.86 -8.25
CA ASP A 1022 -31.61 -49.05 -7.08
C ASP A 1022 -31.27 -47.67 -6.50
N LEU A 1023 -32.10 -47.15 -5.58
CA LEU A 1023 -31.80 -46.04 -4.65
C LEU A 1023 -32.94 -45.88 -3.63
N THR A 1024 -33.16 -46.90 -2.80
CA THR A 1024 -33.85 -46.73 -1.51
C THR A 1024 -33.04 -47.36 -0.39
N ALA A 1025 -31.98 -46.65 0.02
CA ALA A 1025 -31.41 -46.78 1.35
C ALA A 1025 -30.76 -45.45 1.73
N GLY A 1026 -31.40 -44.72 2.64
CA GLY A 1026 -30.75 -43.66 3.40
C GLY A 1026 -31.29 -42.25 3.21
N LEU A 1027 -32.59 -42.02 3.41
CA LEU A 1027 -33.08 -40.74 3.92
C LEU A 1027 -34.24 -41.02 4.88
N ASN A 1028 -33.99 -40.75 6.17
CA ASN A 1028 -35.05 -40.61 7.17
C ASN A 1028 -35.92 -39.42 6.77
N ASP A 1029 -37.22 -39.65 6.73
CA ASP A 1029 -38.30 -38.68 6.57
C ASP A 1029 -38.29 -37.63 7.72
N PRO A 1030 -37.98 -36.34 7.47
CA PRO A 1030 -38.11 -35.28 8.45
C PRO A 1030 -39.44 -34.51 8.32
N ALA A 1031 -40.38 -34.95 7.47
CA ALA A 1031 -41.58 -34.21 7.13
C ALA A 1031 -42.84 -34.70 7.88
N LYS A 1032 -42.68 -35.53 8.91
CA LYS A 1032 -43.79 -35.99 9.76
C LYS A 1032 -43.67 -35.68 11.25
N ASP A 1033 -42.68 -34.88 11.66
CA ASP A 1033 -42.42 -34.49 13.06
C ASP A 1033 -42.47 -32.97 13.32
N ALA A 1034 -43.12 -32.19 12.44
CA ALA A 1034 -43.22 -30.72 12.58
C ALA A 1034 -44.67 -30.18 12.70
N ALA A 1035 -45.63 -31.01 13.10
CA ALA A 1035 -47.02 -30.58 13.32
C ALA A 1035 -47.63 -30.99 14.67
N GLU A 1036 -46.86 -31.59 15.58
CA GLU A 1036 -47.39 -32.06 16.87
C GLU A 1036 -46.36 -31.93 18.01
N GLN A 1037 -45.81 -30.73 18.22
CA GLN A 1037 -45.08 -30.39 19.45
C GLN A 1037 -44.94 -28.87 19.70
N LEU A 1038 -46.07 -28.16 19.75
CA LEU A 1038 -46.18 -26.85 20.43
C LEU A 1038 -47.52 -26.74 21.15
N ALA A 1039 -47.78 -27.68 22.07
CA ALA A 1039 -48.84 -27.57 23.07
C ALA A 1039 -48.53 -28.50 24.26
N GLU A 1040 -48.11 -27.89 25.38
CA GLU A 1040 -48.32 -28.27 26.79
C GLU A 1040 -47.06 -28.06 27.65
N GLY A 1041 -47.21 -27.23 28.69
CA GLY A 1041 -46.43 -27.38 29.91
C GLY A 1041 -45.54 -26.23 30.37
N VAL A 1042 -46.05 -25.00 30.51
CA VAL A 1042 -45.55 -24.09 31.57
C VAL A 1042 -46.60 -24.03 32.67
N SER A 1043 -46.25 -24.53 33.85
CA SER A 1043 -46.96 -24.25 35.10
C SER A 1043 -46.26 -23.10 35.85
N ALA A 1044 -47.03 -22.03 36.04
CA ALA A 1044 -47.05 -21.11 37.18
C ALA A 1044 -45.74 -20.44 37.66
N GLU A 1045 -45.64 -19.11 37.49
CA GLU A 1045 -45.93 -18.12 38.55
C GLU A 1045 -46.03 -16.69 37.96
N GLN A 1046 -47.07 -15.96 38.38
CA GLN A 1046 -47.37 -14.52 38.16
C GLN A 1046 -46.39 -13.60 38.96
N PRO A 1047 -46.35 -12.25 38.84
CA PRO A 1047 -47.44 -11.34 38.42
C PRO A 1047 -47.09 -10.05 37.59
N ASP A 1048 -48.17 -9.39 37.15
CA ASP A 1048 -48.44 -7.95 36.96
C ASP A 1048 -47.84 -7.10 35.81
N GLY A 1049 -48.76 -6.52 35.01
CA GLY A 1049 -48.81 -5.05 34.90
C GLY A 1049 -48.80 -4.43 33.49
N ASP A 1050 -49.99 -4.33 32.87
CA ASP A 1050 -50.53 -3.16 32.17
C ASP A 1050 -49.77 -2.44 31.03
N ALA A 1051 -50.30 -2.65 29.81
CA ALA A 1051 -51.15 -1.67 29.08
C ALA A 1051 -50.62 -0.87 27.86
N HIS A 1052 -51.53 -0.84 26.88
CA HIS A 1052 -51.87 0.18 25.87
C HIS A 1052 -51.21 0.23 24.47
N ASP A 1053 -51.99 -0.27 23.50
CA ASP A 1053 -52.66 0.48 22.41
C ASP A 1053 -51.89 1.38 21.43
N GLN A 1054 -51.93 0.93 20.17
CA GLN A 1054 -52.49 1.60 18.97
C GLN A 1054 -51.84 2.85 18.33
N VAL A 1055 -51.41 2.63 17.07
CA VAL A 1055 -51.86 3.31 15.82
C VAL A 1055 -51.15 4.61 15.37
N LEU A 1056 -50.38 4.42 14.27
CA LEU A 1056 -50.35 5.14 12.97
C LEU A 1056 -50.31 6.69 12.90
N ALA A 1057 -49.20 7.14 12.29
CA ALA A 1057 -49.12 7.91 11.03
C ALA A 1057 -49.53 9.41 10.92
N ALA A 1058 -48.61 10.11 10.23
CA ALA A 1058 -48.78 11.22 9.28
C ALA A 1058 -48.65 12.69 9.77
N ASP A 1059 -47.43 13.22 9.53
CA ASP A 1059 -47.09 14.32 8.63
C ASP A 1059 -47.46 15.81 8.84
N LEU A 1060 -46.39 16.62 8.64
CA LEU A 1060 -46.27 17.96 8.04
C LEU A 1060 -46.72 19.22 8.81
N THR A 1061 -45.76 20.10 9.17
CA THR A 1061 -45.52 21.42 8.51
C THR A 1061 -44.40 22.26 9.17
N TRP A 1062 -43.75 23.06 8.32
CA TRP A 1062 -42.66 24.03 8.56
C TRP A 1062 -43.08 25.33 9.29
N ASN A 1063 -42.19 25.86 10.17
CA ASN A 1063 -41.69 27.26 10.19
C ASN A 1063 -40.92 27.60 11.49
N SER A 1064 -39.74 28.21 11.36
CA SER A 1064 -38.92 28.86 12.41
C SER A 1064 -39.47 30.28 12.76
N PRO A 1065 -38.86 31.10 13.67
CA PRO A 1065 -37.89 30.88 14.75
C PRO A 1065 -38.24 31.64 16.08
N LEU A 1066 -37.35 31.53 17.10
CA LEU A 1066 -37.04 32.50 18.19
C LEU A 1066 -37.35 32.14 19.66
N SER A 1067 -36.33 32.51 20.46
CA SER A 1067 -36.24 32.96 21.87
C SER A 1067 -36.20 31.94 23.01
N ASP A 1068 -35.00 31.82 23.58
CA ASP A 1068 -34.64 32.05 24.99
C ASP A 1068 -35.67 31.72 26.07
N LEU A 1069 -35.31 30.76 26.95
CA LEU A 1069 -35.34 31.00 28.39
C LEU A 1069 -34.46 29.98 29.14
N GLU A 1070 -33.48 30.52 29.86
CA GLU A 1070 -32.74 29.87 30.94
C GLU A 1070 -33.67 29.29 32.01
N LEU A 1071 -33.29 28.17 32.62
CA LEU A 1071 -33.23 28.00 34.09
C LEU A 1071 -32.78 26.57 34.48
N ASP A 1072 -31.51 26.49 34.85
CA ASP A 1072 -31.00 25.96 36.13
C ASP A 1072 -31.80 24.83 36.85
N ALA A 1073 -31.15 23.68 37.05
CA ALA A 1073 -30.81 23.13 38.37
C ALA A 1073 -30.71 21.58 38.40
N ALA A 1074 -29.56 21.14 38.93
CA ALA A 1074 -29.38 20.03 39.87
C ALA A 1074 -29.75 18.58 39.48
N ALA A 1075 -28.70 17.75 39.44
CA ALA A 1075 -28.73 16.30 39.65
C ALA A 1075 -29.26 15.92 41.07
N PRO A 1076 -29.35 14.63 41.49
CA PRO A 1076 -29.23 13.36 40.76
C PRO A 1076 -30.37 12.36 41.09
N ARG A 1077 -30.52 11.30 40.27
CA ARG A 1077 -30.75 9.92 40.73
C ARG A 1077 -30.44 8.91 39.64
#